data_AF-A0A7W0J9G0-F1
#
_entry.id   AF-A0A7W0J9G0-F1
#
_cell.length_a   1.000
_cell.length_b   1.000
_cell.length_c   1.000
_cell.angle_alpha   90.00
_cell.angle_beta   90.00
_cell.angle_gamma   90.00
#
_symmetry.space_group_name_H-M   'P 1'
#
loop_
_entity.id
_entity.type
_entity.pdbx_description
1 polymer ?
#
loop_
_entity_poly.entity_id
_entity_poly.type
_entity_poly.pdbx_seq_one_letter_code
_entity_poly.pdbx_strand_id
1 'polypeptide(L)'
;MTIEPIRTIEQPRDGDELGRRRREWLVTNGLGGFAAGTVAGVVTRRYHGLLVAALPAPLGRTIMLNHLLERVRLPQGGVRWLGDEDEVAGPNAVDRSEHLRAFSLEAGLPVWVYRVGPFTIEKRVLMPYGQNTVHVTYRLLEGDGSVRLTLRPSVHFRSYEAPVNASSTQRYSLSAEGTRYEMAAEGLPALRLSIHGTKPGLMLEEKGASRVPYEVEASRGYEAVGSLWSPGYFRADLAAERPVTLVGSTESWETVEALSPKQAAAAEHQRRRRLLTMAGEPASRLEAELVLAADQFIITPAGRLNEAARARAAGDDVRTVIAGYHWFTDWGRDTMISLEGLALSTGRYLEAGYILRTFGQYVRDGLIPNMFPDGSREGLYHTADATLWFFHAVDRYVRATGDVETVRVLYPKFTEIIERHLEGTRFGIGVDPRDGLLRQGEEGYQLTWMDAKVDDWVVTPRRGKAVEINALWYNALRLLDRWSHEFGLEPGTDLESHARRARASFNQRFWFADGGYLYDVVDGEGGDDHACRPNQLFAIALDHPVLDRERWPAVLDVVRERLLTPVGLRSLAPGHPDYKPRYYGDLRSRDAAYHQGTVWGWLIGPFVDAWLAVHPDDAEGARRLLDGFDAHLEEGAIGSISEIFDAEAPYTARGCVAQAWSVAEVLRCFQKARAAATGDQAKPDQREVKR
;
A
#
# COMPACT_ATOMS: atom_id res chain seq x y z
N MET A 1 9.79 -25.71 -10.27
CA MET A 1 9.98 -25.76 -8.80
C MET A 1 9.71 -24.35 -8.33
N THR A 2 8.57 -24.08 -7.71
CA THR A 2 8.21 -22.72 -7.29
C THR A 2 9.18 -22.27 -6.20
N ILE A 3 9.86 -21.14 -6.41
CA ILE A 3 10.73 -20.50 -5.41
C ILE A 3 9.87 -20.22 -4.18
N GLU A 4 10.26 -20.73 -3.01
CA GLU A 4 9.67 -20.32 -1.73
C GLU A 4 10.47 -19.12 -1.24
N PRO A 5 9.97 -17.87 -1.37
CA PRO A 5 10.76 -16.71 -1.00
C PRO A 5 10.92 -16.66 0.51
N ILE A 6 12.17 -16.69 0.96
CA ILE A 6 12.55 -16.54 2.37
C ILE A 6 13.52 -15.37 2.46
N ARG A 7 13.15 -14.34 3.24
CA ARG A 7 14.05 -13.26 3.65
C ARG A 7 14.31 -13.41 5.14
N THR A 8 15.57 -13.59 5.53
CA THR A 8 15.96 -13.77 6.94
C THR A 8 16.87 -12.63 7.38
N ILE A 9 16.54 -12.06 8.53
CA ILE A 9 17.36 -11.09 9.25
C ILE A 9 17.87 -11.81 10.51
N GLU A 10 19.15 -12.19 10.45
CA GLU A 10 19.87 -12.74 11.62
C GLU A 10 20.13 -11.63 12.63
N GLN A 11 20.01 -11.96 13.91
CA GLN A 11 20.24 -11.03 15.03
C GLN A 11 19.64 -9.65 14.76
N PRO A 12 18.31 -9.55 14.59
CA PRO A 12 17.65 -8.35 14.11
C PRO A 12 17.81 -7.10 15.02
N ARG A 13 18.61 -7.20 16.10
CA ARG A 13 18.84 -6.18 17.15
C ARG A 13 20.18 -5.46 17.07
N ASP A 14 21.06 -5.77 16.12
CA ASP A 14 22.44 -5.23 16.07
C ASP A 14 22.60 -3.75 15.60
N GLY A 15 21.51 -2.97 15.61
CA GLY A 15 21.54 -1.51 15.44
C GLY A 15 21.33 -0.75 16.75
N ASP A 16 21.53 0.58 16.73
CA ASP A 16 21.14 1.47 17.82
C ASP A 16 19.66 1.27 18.25
N GLU A 17 19.27 1.78 19.42
CA GLU A 17 17.87 1.66 19.89
C GLU A 17 16.84 2.17 18.87
N LEU A 18 17.21 3.11 17.99
CA LEU A 18 16.35 3.62 16.93
C LEU A 18 16.16 2.60 15.78
N GLY A 19 17.20 1.88 15.36
CA GLY A 19 17.14 0.87 14.31
C GLY A 19 16.22 -0.30 14.69
N ARG A 20 16.24 -0.70 15.97
CA ARG A 20 15.38 -1.76 16.55
C ARG A 20 13.89 -1.46 16.42
N ARG A 21 13.52 -0.18 16.52
CA ARG A 21 12.13 0.30 16.54
C ARG A 21 11.59 0.71 15.17
N ARG A 22 12.42 0.63 14.13
CA ARG A 22 12.07 1.01 12.75
C ARG A 22 11.67 -0.18 11.85
N ARG A 23 12.13 -1.39 12.15
CA ARG A 23 11.75 -2.59 11.40
C ARG A 23 10.38 -3.08 11.85
N GLU A 24 9.44 -3.05 10.93
CA GLU A 24 8.04 -3.41 11.07
C GLU A 24 7.73 -4.66 10.23
N TRP A 25 6.63 -5.33 10.55
CA TRP A 25 6.07 -6.43 9.76
C TRP A 25 4.58 -6.19 9.55
N LEU A 26 4.04 -6.73 8.46
CA LEU A 26 2.63 -6.58 8.07
C LEU A 26 2.08 -7.91 7.55
N VAL A 27 0.88 -8.26 8.03
CA VAL A 27 0.06 -9.36 7.48
C VAL A 27 -1.34 -8.81 7.27
N THR A 28 -1.92 -9.02 6.09
CA THR A 28 -3.28 -8.56 5.77
C THR A 28 -4.21 -9.74 5.53
N ASN A 29 -5.52 -9.50 5.63
CA ASN A 29 -6.54 -10.54 5.51
C ASN A 29 -7.40 -10.46 4.24
N GLY A 30 -7.06 -9.58 3.28
CA GLY A 30 -7.84 -9.40 2.05
C GLY A 30 -9.20 -8.69 2.25
N LEU A 31 -9.50 -8.17 3.44
CA LEU A 31 -10.68 -7.35 3.72
C LEU A 31 -10.34 -5.87 3.99
N GLY A 32 -9.04 -5.53 3.99
CA GLY A 32 -8.48 -4.27 4.50
C GLY A 32 -8.08 -4.35 5.97
N GLY A 33 -8.39 -5.44 6.66
CA GLY A 33 -7.91 -5.73 8.02
C GLY A 33 -6.47 -6.23 7.99
N PHE A 34 -5.75 -5.99 9.09
CA PHE A 34 -4.33 -6.33 9.16
C PHE A 34 -3.85 -6.61 10.58
N ALA A 35 -2.67 -7.22 10.65
CA ALA A 35 -1.84 -7.37 11.83
C ALA A 35 -0.47 -6.75 11.52
N ALA A 36 0.03 -5.90 12.41
CA ALA A 36 1.29 -5.21 12.23
C ALA A 36 1.95 -4.84 13.56
N GLY A 37 3.26 -4.74 13.56
CA GLY A 37 4.06 -4.34 14.70
C GLY A 37 5.54 -4.26 14.36
N THR A 38 6.38 -3.99 15.36
CA THR A 38 7.83 -4.08 15.18
C THR A 38 8.32 -5.53 15.24
N VAL A 39 9.46 -5.81 14.59
CA VAL A 39 10.14 -7.11 14.69
C VAL A 39 10.51 -7.44 16.14
N ALA A 40 10.87 -6.43 16.94
CA ALA A 40 11.22 -6.56 18.36
C ALA A 40 10.00 -6.85 19.28
N GLY A 41 8.77 -6.73 18.77
CA GLY A 41 7.55 -6.89 19.56
C GLY A 41 7.19 -5.66 20.40
N VAL A 42 7.79 -4.50 20.11
CA VAL A 42 7.51 -3.21 20.72
C VAL A 42 6.39 -2.48 19.97
N VAL A 43 5.43 -1.91 20.70
CA VAL A 43 4.36 -1.06 20.18
C VAL A 43 4.89 0.36 20.07
N THR A 44 5.05 0.88 18.84
CA THR A 44 5.61 2.22 18.62
C THR A 44 4.64 3.18 17.93
N ARG A 45 3.59 2.66 17.28
CA ARG A 45 2.57 3.43 16.56
C ARG A 45 1.16 3.13 17.04
N ARG A 46 0.26 4.09 16.86
CA ARG A 46 -1.18 3.88 17.13
C ARG A 46 -1.80 2.79 16.26
N TYR A 47 -1.13 2.39 15.19
CA TYR A 47 -1.61 1.39 14.24
C TYR A 47 -1.13 -0.04 14.52
N HIS A 48 -0.20 -0.22 15.47
CA HIS A 48 0.29 -1.57 15.81
C HIS A 48 -0.80 -2.36 16.53
N GLY A 49 -1.04 -3.58 16.04
CA GLY A 49 -2.11 -4.46 16.46
C GLY A 49 -1.91 -5.86 15.90
N LEU A 50 -2.22 -6.89 16.69
CA LEU A 50 -2.31 -8.26 16.19
C LEU A 50 -3.65 -8.52 15.47
N LEU A 51 -4.68 -7.71 15.74
CA LEU A 51 -5.92 -7.72 14.96
C LEU A 51 -6.48 -6.30 14.85
N VAL A 52 -6.32 -5.71 13.67
CA VAL A 52 -7.07 -4.55 13.21
C VAL A 52 -8.14 -5.05 12.25
N ALA A 53 -9.38 -5.15 12.74
CA ALA A 53 -10.49 -5.72 11.99
C ALA A 53 -11.07 -4.69 11.02
N ALA A 54 -11.29 -5.06 9.76
CA ALA A 54 -12.06 -4.27 8.81
C ALA A 54 -13.55 -4.54 9.01
N LEU A 55 -14.23 -3.61 9.68
CA LEU A 55 -15.65 -3.72 10.02
C LEU A 55 -16.51 -2.86 9.09
N PRO A 56 -17.77 -3.25 8.82
CA PRO A 56 -18.70 -2.43 8.06
C PRO A 56 -18.86 -1.01 8.62
N ALA A 57 -19.17 -0.04 7.75
CA ALA A 57 -19.54 1.30 8.17
C ALA A 57 -20.70 1.28 9.20
N PRO A 58 -20.64 2.08 10.28
CA PRO A 58 -19.73 3.22 10.47
C PRO A 58 -18.39 2.87 11.18
N LEU A 59 -18.15 1.61 11.55
CA LEU A 59 -16.99 1.26 12.39
C LEU A 59 -15.65 1.34 11.66
N GLY A 60 -15.61 0.90 10.39
CA GLY A 60 -14.37 0.87 9.61
C GLY A 60 -13.29 0.00 10.27
N ARG A 61 -12.01 0.32 10.03
CA ARG A 61 -10.90 -0.38 10.67
C ARG A 61 -10.82 -0.10 12.17
N THR A 62 -10.93 -1.15 12.97
CA THR A 62 -10.97 -1.09 14.45
C THR A 62 -9.91 -2.00 15.04
N ILE A 63 -9.08 -1.48 15.94
CA ILE A 63 -8.11 -2.29 16.68
C ILE A 63 -8.87 -3.10 17.73
N MET A 64 -8.77 -4.43 17.62
CA MET A 64 -9.44 -5.38 18.52
C MET A 64 -8.42 -6.08 19.42
N LEU A 65 -7.22 -6.37 18.94
CA LEU A 65 -6.13 -6.94 19.74
C LEU A 65 -4.85 -6.17 19.46
N ASN A 66 -4.33 -5.46 20.46
CA ASN A 66 -3.17 -4.58 20.29
C ASN A 66 -1.88 -5.37 20.34
N HIS A 67 -1.71 -6.16 21.40
CA HIS A 67 -0.41 -6.76 21.71
C HIS A 67 -0.59 -8.08 22.49
N LEU A 68 0.45 -8.91 22.44
CA LEU A 68 0.53 -10.14 23.20
C LEU A 68 1.87 -10.20 23.91
N LEU A 69 1.85 -10.12 25.23
CA LEU A 69 3.05 -10.26 26.04
C LEU A 69 3.31 -11.75 26.31
N GLU A 70 4.52 -12.20 25.97
CA GLU A 70 4.84 -13.63 25.92
C GLU A 70 5.94 -14.04 26.89
N ARG A 71 5.64 -15.10 27.64
CA ARG A 71 6.51 -15.62 28.68
C ARG A 71 6.59 -17.13 28.65
N VAL A 72 7.80 -17.65 28.81
CA VAL A 72 8.06 -19.08 28.90
C VAL A 72 8.59 -19.42 30.28
N ARG A 73 8.01 -20.45 30.91
CA ARG A 73 8.53 -21.05 32.13
C ARG A 73 9.19 -22.37 31.79
N LEU A 74 10.49 -22.43 32.06
CA LEU A 74 11.35 -23.59 31.82
C LEU A 74 11.05 -24.72 32.84
N PRO A 75 11.39 -25.98 32.53
CA PRO A 75 11.20 -27.11 33.46
C PRO A 75 11.83 -26.89 34.84
N GLN A 76 12.99 -26.24 34.87
CA GLN A 76 13.73 -25.86 36.08
C GLN A 76 13.12 -24.69 36.86
N GLY A 77 11.95 -24.19 36.46
CA GLY A 77 11.18 -23.15 37.16
C GLY A 77 11.50 -21.71 36.74
N GLY A 78 12.60 -21.47 36.03
CA GLY A 78 12.98 -20.14 35.52
C GLY A 78 11.99 -19.58 34.50
N VAL A 79 11.73 -18.27 34.57
CA VAL A 79 10.80 -17.55 33.71
C VAL A 79 11.59 -16.61 32.80
N ARG A 80 11.26 -16.57 31.50
CA ARG A 80 11.91 -15.73 30.48
C ARG A 80 10.88 -15.07 29.57
N TRP A 81 11.18 -13.86 29.11
CA TRP A 81 10.34 -13.12 28.18
C TRP A 81 10.83 -13.36 26.74
N LEU A 82 9.92 -13.50 25.78
CA LEU A 82 10.31 -13.65 24.37
C LEU A 82 10.48 -12.28 23.68
N GLY A 83 9.59 -11.32 23.97
CA GLY A 83 9.63 -9.96 23.41
C GLY A 83 10.57 -8.99 24.14
N ASP A 84 10.68 -7.77 23.63
CA ASP A 84 11.42 -6.67 24.30
C ASP A 84 10.58 -5.82 25.25
N GLU A 85 9.26 -6.02 25.31
CA GLU A 85 8.38 -5.31 26.24
C GLU A 85 8.08 -6.11 27.51
N ASP A 86 7.94 -5.39 28.63
CA ASP A 86 7.47 -5.93 29.92
C ASP A 86 5.99 -5.60 30.22
N GLU A 87 5.50 -6.10 31.36
CA GLU A 87 4.11 -5.92 31.81
C GLU A 87 3.69 -4.46 32.07
N VAL A 88 4.62 -3.52 32.13
CA VAL A 88 4.37 -2.09 32.45
C VAL A 88 4.56 -1.21 31.20
N ALA A 89 4.81 -1.82 30.03
CA ALA A 89 5.04 -1.18 28.75
C ALA A 89 6.38 -0.38 28.66
N GLY A 90 7.42 -0.90 29.31
CA GLY A 90 8.81 -0.47 29.09
C GLY A 90 9.67 -1.58 28.47
N PRO A 91 10.92 -1.27 28.04
CA PRO A 91 11.89 -2.30 27.69
C PRO A 91 12.05 -3.28 28.85
N ASN A 92 12.15 -4.57 28.56
CA ASN A 92 12.33 -5.62 29.57
C ASN A 92 13.52 -5.32 30.50
N ALA A 93 13.25 -4.68 31.63
CA ALA A 93 14.29 -4.27 32.57
C ALA A 93 14.83 -5.46 33.38
N VAL A 94 14.01 -6.51 33.49
CA VAL A 94 14.23 -7.70 34.34
C VAL A 94 14.95 -8.82 33.57
N ASP A 95 14.74 -8.94 32.25
CA ASP A 95 15.40 -9.92 31.39
C ASP A 95 16.15 -9.21 30.26
N ARG A 96 17.44 -8.95 30.49
CA ARG A 96 18.33 -8.31 29.50
C ARG A 96 18.92 -9.32 28.52
N SER A 97 18.53 -10.60 28.60
CA SER A 97 19.08 -11.66 27.78
C SER A 97 18.46 -11.60 26.38
N GLU A 98 19.29 -11.54 25.35
CA GLU A 98 18.80 -11.57 23.98
C GLU A 98 18.34 -12.97 23.58
N HIS A 99 17.03 -13.11 23.43
CA HIS A 99 16.39 -14.35 23.05
C HIS A 99 16.05 -14.42 21.57
N LEU A 100 15.72 -13.31 20.92
CA LEU A 100 15.41 -13.27 19.49
C LEU A 100 16.67 -13.51 18.66
N ARG A 101 16.70 -14.61 17.89
CA ARG A 101 17.85 -15.01 17.07
C ARG A 101 17.69 -14.63 15.62
N ALA A 102 16.51 -14.84 15.07
CA ALA A 102 16.22 -14.52 13.70
C ALA A 102 14.77 -14.06 13.55
N PHE A 103 14.57 -13.17 12.58
CA PHE A 103 13.27 -12.87 12.02
C PHE A 103 13.30 -13.23 10.54
N SER A 104 12.26 -13.89 10.04
CA SER A 104 12.14 -14.15 8.61
C SER A 104 10.74 -13.88 8.09
N LEU A 105 10.65 -13.57 6.80
CA LEU A 105 9.42 -13.68 6.03
C LEU A 105 9.51 -14.96 5.21
N GLU A 106 8.74 -15.97 5.59
CA GLU A 106 8.60 -17.21 4.83
C GLU A 106 7.34 -17.15 3.99
N ALA A 107 7.49 -17.13 2.66
CA ALA A 107 6.39 -16.83 1.75
C ALA A 107 5.63 -15.55 2.16
N GLY A 108 6.35 -14.51 2.60
CA GLY A 108 5.76 -13.24 3.05
C GLY A 108 4.99 -13.31 4.38
N LEU A 109 5.12 -14.39 5.16
CA LEU A 109 4.54 -14.51 6.49
C LEU A 109 5.64 -14.41 7.56
N PRO A 110 5.40 -13.64 8.65
CA PRO A 110 6.42 -13.39 9.65
C PRO A 110 6.65 -14.58 10.58
N VAL A 111 7.93 -14.89 10.78
CA VAL A 111 8.44 -15.97 11.62
C VAL A 111 9.53 -15.41 12.51
N TRP A 112 9.48 -15.73 13.80
CA TRP A 112 10.53 -15.40 14.77
C TRP A 112 11.09 -16.68 15.33
N VAL A 113 12.41 -16.73 15.49
CA VAL A 113 13.11 -17.83 16.18
C VAL A 113 13.76 -17.28 17.44
N TYR A 114 13.37 -17.83 18.59
CA TYR A 114 13.90 -17.47 19.90
C TYR A 114 14.75 -18.61 20.46
N ARG A 115 15.86 -18.28 21.12
CA ARG A 115 16.66 -19.25 21.89
C ARG A 115 16.66 -18.88 23.37
N VAL A 116 16.11 -19.78 24.18
CA VAL A 116 15.90 -19.60 25.62
C VAL A 116 16.52 -20.80 26.36
N GLY A 117 17.77 -20.65 26.80
CA GLY A 117 18.53 -21.78 27.35
C GLY A 117 18.70 -22.89 26.30
N PRO A 118 18.35 -24.15 26.59
CA PRO A 118 18.43 -25.25 25.63
C PRO A 118 17.25 -25.32 24.65
N PHE A 119 16.25 -24.42 24.78
CA PHE A 119 15.05 -24.45 23.96
C PHE A 119 15.16 -23.47 22.79
N THR A 120 14.78 -23.93 21.60
CA THR A 120 14.56 -23.09 20.42
C THR A 120 13.07 -23.06 20.12
N ILE A 121 12.48 -21.86 20.13
CA ILE A 121 11.04 -21.64 19.98
C ILE A 121 10.79 -20.80 18.73
N GLU A 122 9.93 -21.31 17.85
CA GLU A 122 9.42 -20.57 16.70
C GLU A 122 8.09 -19.90 17.05
N LYS A 123 7.90 -18.64 16.64
CA LYS A 123 6.60 -17.94 16.63
C LYS A 123 6.23 -17.62 15.19
N ARG A 124 4.96 -17.78 14.82
CA ARG A 124 4.38 -17.37 13.54
C ARG A 124 3.11 -16.56 13.75
N VAL A 125 2.91 -15.56 12.91
CA VAL A 125 1.65 -14.80 12.83
C VAL A 125 1.08 -14.96 11.43
N LEU A 126 -0.21 -15.29 11.34
CA LEU A 126 -0.95 -15.31 10.08
C LEU A 126 -2.39 -14.84 10.30
N MET A 127 -2.99 -14.28 9.25
CA MET A 127 -4.42 -14.01 9.19
C MET A 127 -5.02 -14.87 8.08
N PRO A 128 -6.03 -15.72 8.37
CA PRO A 128 -6.74 -16.42 7.31
C PRO A 128 -7.36 -15.44 6.31
N TYR A 129 -7.13 -15.66 5.03
CA TYR A 129 -7.66 -14.80 3.98
C TYR A 129 -9.19 -14.75 4.01
N GLY A 130 -9.76 -13.55 3.96
CA GLY A 130 -11.20 -13.30 4.03
C GLY A 130 -11.80 -13.34 5.44
N GLN A 131 -10.99 -13.27 6.50
CA GLN A 131 -11.47 -13.28 7.89
C GLN A 131 -10.79 -12.22 8.76
N ASN A 132 -11.56 -11.55 9.61
CA ASN A 132 -11.02 -10.75 10.71
C ASN A 132 -10.56 -11.65 11.87
N THR A 133 -9.60 -12.52 11.57
CA THR A 133 -9.03 -13.53 12.47
C THR A 133 -7.50 -13.48 12.39
N VAL A 134 -6.82 -13.56 13.54
CA VAL A 134 -5.37 -13.74 13.65
C VAL A 134 -5.06 -15.05 14.38
N HIS A 135 -4.06 -15.77 13.89
CA HIS A 135 -3.49 -16.95 14.53
C HIS A 135 -2.05 -16.64 14.92
N VAL A 136 -1.74 -16.76 16.21
CA VAL A 136 -0.37 -16.65 16.74
C VAL A 136 0.06 -18.02 17.21
N THR A 137 0.97 -18.66 16.48
CA THR A 137 1.38 -20.06 16.70
C THR A 137 2.81 -20.15 17.20
N TYR A 138 3.03 -21.00 18.19
CA TYR A 138 4.34 -21.29 18.78
C TYR A 138 4.69 -22.77 18.58
N ARG A 139 5.94 -23.05 18.20
CA ARG A 139 6.48 -24.41 18.07
C ARG A 139 7.78 -24.55 18.84
N LEU A 140 8.00 -25.71 19.44
CA LEU A 140 9.30 -26.07 19.99
C LEU A 140 10.11 -26.79 18.90
N LEU A 141 11.19 -26.15 18.44
CA LEU A 141 12.09 -26.69 17.41
C LEU A 141 13.20 -27.54 18.02
N GLU A 142 13.74 -27.11 19.16
CA GLU A 142 14.82 -27.81 19.89
C GLU A 142 14.57 -27.75 21.40
N GLY A 143 15.06 -28.75 22.13
CA GLY A 143 15.02 -28.82 23.59
C GLY A 143 14.18 -29.98 24.12
N ASP A 144 14.65 -30.61 25.21
CA ASP A 144 13.99 -31.77 25.81
C ASP A 144 12.87 -31.38 26.77
N GLY A 145 11.73 -32.07 26.66
CA GLY A 145 10.57 -31.89 27.54
C GLY A 145 9.58 -30.85 27.03
N SER A 146 8.98 -30.09 27.96
CA SER A 146 7.99 -29.06 27.64
C SER A 146 8.27 -27.77 28.40
N VAL A 147 7.92 -26.64 27.80
CA VAL A 147 7.93 -25.33 28.45
C VAL A 147 6.48 -24.86 28.63
N ARG A 148 6.20 -24.17 29.73
CA ARG A 148 4.87 -23.56 29.93
C ARG A 148 4.85 -22.18 29.29
N LEU A 149 4.09 -22.04 28.21
CA LEU A 149 3.85 -20.77 27.55
C LEU A 149 2.71 -20.03 28.26
N THR A 150 2.92 -18.74 28.50
CA THR A 150 1.95 -17.82 29.08
C THR A 150 1.85 -16.60 28.18
N LEU A 151 0.63 -16.25 27.76
CA LEU A 151 0.32 -15.22 26.77
C LEU A 151 -0.70 -14.25 27.37
N ARG A 152 -0.31 -12.98 27.54
CA ARG A 152 -1.19 -11.93 28.06
C ARG A 152 -1.64 -11.01 26.94
N PRO A 153 -2.91 -11.09 26.48
CA PRO A 153 -3.39 -10.16 25.48
C PRO A 153 -3.63 -8.80 26.11
N SER A 154 -3.30 -7.75 25.37
CA SER A 154 -3.55 -6.36 25.71
C SER A 154 -4.46 -5.76 24.65
N VAL A 155 -5.50 -5.06 25.10
CA VAL A 155 -6.54 -4.50 24.24
C VAL A 155 -6.82 -3.04 24.58
N HIS A 156 -7.20 -2.31 23.55
CA HIS A 156 -7.88 -1.03 23.60
C HIS A 156 -8.73 -0.97 22.33
N PHE A 157 -10.03 -1.27 22.46
CA PHE A 157 -10.94 -1.30 21.33
C PHE A 157 -11.20 0.12 20.83
N ARG A 158 -10.67 0.48 19.67
CA ARG A 158 -10.84 1.81 19.09
C ARG A 158 -10.70 1.81 17.59
N SER A 159 -11.22 2.86 16.95
CA SER A 159 -10.83 3.17 15.59
C SER A 159 -9.29 3.28 15.52
N TYR A 160 -8.72 2.70 14.47
CA TYR A 160 -7.27 2.73 14.25
C TYR A 160 -6.71 4.16 14.11
N GLU A 161 -7.52 5.13 13.65
CA GLU A 161 -7.19 6.55 13.58
C GLU A 161 -7.34 7.31 14.91
N ALA A 162 -8.06 6.74 15.89
CA ALA A 162 -8.28 7.42 17.16
C ALA A 162 -6.95 7.58 17.94
N PRO A 163 -6.77 8.70 18.67
CA PRO A 163 -5.62 8.88 19.56
C PRO A 163 -5.44 7.72 20.53
N VAL A 164 -4.18 7.38 20.85
CA VAL A 164 -3.87 6.26 21.76
C VAL A 164 -4.35 6.50 23.19
N ASN A 165 -4.56 7.76 23.56
CA ASN A 165 -5.08 8.22 24.85
C ASN A 165 -6.59 8.48 24.84
N ALA A 166 -7.31 8.15 23.75
CA ALA A 166 -8.75 8.28 23.71
C ALA A 166 -9.37 7.58 24.94
N SER A 167 -10.12 8.33 25.74
CA SER A 167 -10.54 7.94 27.09
C SER A 167 -11.33 6.63 27.10
N SER A 168 -10.80 5.60 27.75
CA SER A 168 -11.41 4.27 27.90
C SER A 168 -12.43 4.22 29.05
N THR A 169 -13.53 4.98 28.95
CA THR A 169 -14.73 4.64 29.75
C THR A 169 -15.31 3.27 29.37
N GLN A 170 -14.79 2.68 28.30
CA GLN A 170 -15.02 1.29 27.90
C GLN A 170 -14.78 0.34 29.07
N ARG A 171 -15.85 -0.36 29.43
CA ARG A 171 -15.80 -1.53 30.30
C ARG A 171 -15.83 -2.76 29.40
N TYR A 172 -14.89 -3.66 29.63
CA TYR A 172 -14.87 -4.95 28.96
C TYR A 172 -15.62 -5.96 29.81
N SER A 173 -16.56 -6.68 29.21
CA SER A 173 -17.11 -7.90 29.79
C SER A 173 -16.40 -9.11 29.18
N LEU A 174 -16.14 -10.13 30.00
CA LEU A 174 -15.55 -11.38 29.56
C LEU A 174 -16.51 -12.52 29.86
N SER A 175 -16.93 -13.24 28.83
CA SER A 175 -17.65 -14.50 28.95
C SER A 175 -16.74 -15.68 28.60
N ALA A 176 -16.96 -16.83 29.23
CA ALA A 176 -16.18 -18.04 28.99
C ALA A 176 -17.11 -19.26 28.94
N GLU A 177 -17.00 -20.04 27.87
CA GLU A 177 -17.69 -21.31 27.68
C GLU A 177 -16.69 -22.37 27.21
N GLY A 178 -16.25 -23.24 28.12
CA GLY A 178 -15.21 -24.23 27.83
C GLY A 178 -13.88 -23.56 27.44
N THR A 179 -13.53 -23.62 26.15
CA THR A 179 -12.30 -23.00 25.59
C THR A 179 -12.59 -21.76 24.75
N ARG A 180 -13.85 -21.32 24.70
CA ARG A 180 -14.32 -20.12 24.02
C ARG A 180 -14.34 -18.97 25.01
N TYR A 181 -13.65 -17.88 24.68
CA TYR A 181 -13.63 -16.68 25.50
C TYR A 181 -14.07 -15.51 24.64
N GLU A 182 -15.06 -14.74 25.08
CA GLU A 182 -15.50 -13.54 24.35
C GLU A 182 -15.33 -12.31 25.20
N MET A 183 -14.66 -11.31 24.64
CA MET A 183 -14.48 -10.00 25.24
C MET A 183 -15.33 -8.99 24.48
N ALA A 184 -16.30 -8.39 25.15
CA ALA A 184 -17.21 -7.43 24.53
C ALA A 184 -17.04 -6.03 25.12
N ALA A 185 -17.24 -5.03 24.26
CA ALA A 185 -17.38 -3.63 24.63
C ALA A 185 -18.63 -3.06 23.94
N GLU A 186 -19.24 -2.04 24.54
CA GLU A 186 -20.46 -1.43 24.00
C GLU A 186 -20.26 -0.89 22.58
N GLY A 187 -21.19 -1.19 21.67
CA GLY A 187 -21.19 -0.70 20.30
C GLY A 187 -20.15 -1.33 19.35
N LEU A 188 -19.41 -2.35 19.81
CA LEU A 188 -18.36 -3.02 19.03
C LEU A 188 -18.59 -4.54 18.99
N PRO A 189 -18.13 -5.23 17.93
CA PRO A 189 -18.17 -6.69 17.91
C PRO A 189 -17.30 -7.28 19.03
N ALA A 190 -17.68 -8.45 19.53
CA ALA A 190 -16.88 -9.15 20.52
C ALA A 190 -15.55 -9.63 19.90
N LEU A 191 -14.46 -9.48 20.64
CA LEU A 191 -13.21 -10.19 20.37
C LEU A 191 -13.33 -11.60 20.95
N ARG A 192 -13.36 -12.59 20.07
CA ARG A 192 -13.33 -14.01 20.40
C ARG A 192 -11.89 -14.47 20.50
N LEU A 193 -11.57 -15.15 21.59
CA LEU A 193 -10.26 -15.69 21.87
C LEU A 193 -10.39 -17.19 22.17
N SER A 194 -9.52 -17.99 21.57
CA SER A 194 -9.35 -19.40 21.91
C SER A 194 -7.88 -19.78 21.92
N ILE A 195 -7.51 -20.73 22.79
CA ILE A 195 -6.15 -21.27 22.86
C ILE A 195 -6.18 -22.77 22.57
N HIS A 196 -5.42 -23.16 21.55
CA HIS A 196 -5.21 -24.54 21.15
C HIS A 196 -3.84 -24.99 21.66
N GLY A 197 -3.77 -26.15 22.29
CA GLY A 197 -2.51 -26.69 22.82
C GLY A 197 -2.73 -27.72 23.93
N THR A 198 -1.64 -28.15 24.58
CA THR A 198 -1.72 -29.09 25.70
C THR A 198 -2.04 -28.34 26.99
N LYS A 199 -3.03 -28.82 27.76
CA LYS A 199 -3.50 -28.19 29.02
C LYS A 199 -3.75 -26.68 28.88
N PRO A 200 -4.62 -26.28 27.94
CA PRO A 200 -4.98 -24.88 27.74
C PRO A 200 -5.75 -24.36 28.95
N GLY A 201 -5.69 -23.06 29.18
CA GLY A 201 -6.58 -22.41 30.13
C GLY A 201 -6.34 -20.91 30.19
N LEU A 202 -7.31 -20.20 30.76
CA LEU A 202 -7.23 -18.79 31.10
C LEU A 202 -7.11 -18.64 32.62
N MET A 203 -6.17 -17.81 33.04
CA MET A 203 -6.10 -17.32 34.42
C MET A 203 -6.52 -15.86 34.41
N LEU A 204 -7.60 -15.54 35.12
CA LEU A 204 -8.07 -14.17 35.27
C LEU A 204 -7.17 -13.43 36.25
N GLU A 205 -6.60 -12.33 35.78
CA GLU A 205 -5.74 -11.45 36.55
C GLU A 205 -5.79 -10.10 35.85
N GLU A 206 -6.91 -9.40 36.00
CA GLU A 206 -7.16 -8.14 35.31
C GLU A 206 -6.07 -7.12 35.64
N LYS A 207 -5.51 -6.50 34.60
CA LYS A 207 -4.51 -5.45 34.75
C LYS A 207 -4.69 -4.42 33.65
N GLY A 208 -4.66 -3.15 34.03
CA GLY A 208 -4.45 -2.05 33.11
C GLY A 208 -2.97 -1.66 33.13
N ALA A 209 -2.38 -1.50 31.95
CA ALA A 209 -1.13 -0.75 31.81
C ALA A 209 -1.52 0.71 31.54
N SER A 210 -1.38 1.55 32.56
CA SER A 210 -1.50 2.99 32.40
C SER A 210 -0.14 3.54 31.92
N ARG A 211 -0.15 4.25 30.78
CA ARG A 211 1.02 4.95 30.19
C ARG A 211 1.92 4.12 29.26
N VAL A 212 1.34 3.40 28.31
CA VAL A 212 2.09 2.76 27.20
C VAL A 212 2.64 3.83 26.26
N PRO A 213 3.97 3.93 26.05
CA PRO A 213 4.59 4.92 25.16
C PRO A 213 4.56 4.47 23.70
N TYR A 214 4.21 5.38 22.81
CA TYR A 214 4.17 5.20 21.35
C TYR A 214 5.16 6.17 20.71
N GLU A 215 6.44 5.78 20.68
CA GLU A 215 7.54 6.69 20.35
C GLU A 215 7.47 7.29 18.95
N VAL A 216 6.92 6.54 17.98
CA VAL A 216 6.75 7.07 16.63
C VAL A 216 5.64 8.13 16.61
N GLU A 217 4.55 7.94 17.38
CA GLU A 217 3.54 8.99 17.54
C GLU A 217 4.12 10.24 18.22
N ALA A 218 4.98 10.06 19.24
CA ALA A 218 5.67 11.17 19.90
C ALA A 218 6.53 11.95 18.90
N SER A 219 7.29 11.25 18.06
CA SER A 219 8.13 11.88 17.04
C SER A 219 7.35 12.62 15.95
N ARG A 220 6.06 12.28 15.78
CA ARG A 220 5.13 12.89 14.81
C ARG A 220 4.27 14.00 15.40
N GLY A 221 4.41 14.29 16.70
CA GLY A 221 3.66 15.31 17.43
C GLY A 221 2.23 14.91 17.82
N TYR A 222 1.89 13.61 17.82
CA TYR A 222 0.59 13.12 18.25
C TYR A 222 0.56 12.75 19.73
N GLU A 223 -0.65 12.52 20.27
CA GLU A 223 -0.81 11.87 21.56
C GLU A 223 -0.12 10.50 21.53
N ALA A 224 0.87 10.34 22.40
CA ALA A 224 1.83 9.24 22.31
C ALA A 224 1.88 8.37 23.57
N VAL A 225 0.97 8.59 24.52
CA VAL A 225 0.91 7.83 25.77
C VAL A 225 -0.50 7.32 25.96
N GLY A 226 -0.69 6.01 25.77
CA GLY A 226 -2.00 5.36 25.84
C GLY A 226 -2.19 4.47 27.07
N SER A 227 -3.34 3.82 27.12
CA SER A 227 -3.65 2.79 28.11
C SER A 227 -4.06 1.51 27.41
N LEU A 228 -3.66 0.36 27.96
CA LEU A 228 -4.08 -0.96 27.50
C LEU A 228 -4.69 -1.72 28.67
N TRP A 229 -5.75 -2.48 28.41
CA TRP A 229 -6.39 -3.37 29.36
C TRP A 229 -6.11 -4.84 29.01
N SER A 230 -6.10 -5.71 30.01
CA SER A 230 -5.86 -7.13 29.81
C SER A 230 -6.69 -7.98 30.79
N PRO A 231 -7.36 -9.06 30.32
CA PRO A 231 -8.16 -9.95 31.16
C PRO A 231 -7.31 -10.90 32.03
N GLY A 232 -6.03 -11.06 31.73
CA GLY A 232 -5.16 -12.04 32.38
C GLY A 232 -4.36 -12.86 31.37
N TYR A 233 -4.09 -14.12 31.67
CA TYR A 233 -3.14 -14.95 30.93
C TYR A 233 -3.74 -16.21 30.34
N PHE A 234 -3.59 -16.38 29.04
CA PHE A 234 -3.72 -17.68 28.39
C PHE A 234 -2.47 -18.51 28.65
N ARG A 235 -2.65 -19.81 28.89
CA ARG A 235 -1.54 -20.70 29.24
C ARG A 235 -1.69 -22.07 28.61
N ALA A 236 -0.60 -22.62 28.08
CA ALA A 236 -0.54 -23.98 27.54
C ALA A 236 0.89 -24.56 27.62
N ASP A 237 1.01 -25.87 27.60
CA ASP A 237 2.30 -26.57 27.54
C ASP A 237 2.72 -26.68 26.06
N LEU A 238 3.91 -26.16 25.76
CA LEU A 238 4.56 -26.23 24.46
C LEU A 238 5.59 -27.36 24.47
N ALA A 239 5.48 -28.31 23.54
CA ALA A 239 6.39 -29.45 23.40
C ALA A 239 6.63 -29.75 21.91
N ALA A 240 7.63 -30.59 21.62
CA ALA A 240 7.90 -31.06 20.25
C ALA A 240 6.64 -31.69 19.62
N GLU A 241 6.37 -31.36 18.35
CA GLU A 241 5.18 -31.78 17.59
C GLU A 241 3.81 -31.38 18.20
N ARG A 242 3.80 -30.57 19.27
CA ARG A 242 2.59 -30.11 19.95
C ARG A 242 2.59 -28.57 20.01
N PRO A 243 2.23 -27.89 18.90
CA PRO A 243 2.19 -26.44 18.87
C PRO A 243 1.14 -25.87 19.81
N VAL A 244 1.35 -24.62 20.21
CA VAL A 244 0.34 -23.79 20.89
C VAL A 244 -0.10 -22.69 19.93
N THR A 245 -1.41 -22.51 19.74
CA THR A 245 -1.95 -21.41 18.91
C THR A 245 -2.98 -20.62 19.70
N LEU A 246 -2.77 -19.31 19.83
CA LEU A 246 -3.81 -18.37 20.23
C LEU A 246 -4.52 -17.86 18.98
N VAL A 247 -5.84 -17.96 18.94
CA VAL A 247 -6.69 -17.39 17.88
C VAL A 247 -7.44 -16.20 18.45
N GLY A 248 -7.40 -15.07 17.76
CA GLY A 248 -8.20 -13.88 18.06
C GLY A 248 -9.05 -13.51 16.85
N SER A 249 -10.35 -13.26 17.03
CA SER A 249 -11.26 -13.03 15.91
C SER A 249 -12.46 -12.14 16.26
N THR A 250 -13.02 -11.45 15.26
CA THR A 250 -14.37 -10.85 15.36
C THR A 250 -15.45 -11.67 14.63
N GLU A 251 -15.05 -12.75 13.94
CA GLU A 251 -15.95 -13.66 13.22
C GLU A 251 -16.77 -14.53 14.19
N SER A 252 -17.85 -15.16 13.75
CA SER A 252 -18.64 -16.07 14.59
C SER A 252 -17.86 -17.33 14.97
N TRP A 253 -18.26 -18.03 16.05
CA TRP A 253 -17.60 -19.29 16.43
C TRP A 253 -17.67 -20.35 15.34
N GLU A 254 -18.75 -20.40 14.54
CA GLU A 254 -18.84 -21.30 13.40
C GLU A 254 -17.72 -21.05 12.38
N THR A 255 -17.40 -19.78 12.11
CA THR A 255 -16.29 -19.40 11.23
C THR A 255 -14.93 -19.67 11.87
N VAL A 256 -14.75 -19.31 13.14
CA VAL A 256 -13.49 -19.50 13.88
C VAL A 256 -13.12 -20.99 13.98
N GLU A 257 -14.11 -21.86 14.17
CA GLU A 257 -13.89 -23.30 14.35
C GLU A 257 -13.94 -24.09 13.03
N ALA A 258 -14.27 -23.44 11.90
CA ALA A 258 -14.35 -24.09 10.59
C ALA A 258 -13.01 -24.72 10.15
N LEU A 259 -11.89 -24.09 10.51
CA LEU A 259 -10.54 -24.59 10.23
C LEU A 259 -9.73 -24.65 11.51
N SER A 260 -9.13 -25.81 11.79
CA SER A 260 -8.10 -25.89 12.83
C SER A 260 -6.91 -24.99 12.48
N PRO A 261 -6.11 -24.53 13.47
CA PRO A 261 -4.92 -23.72 13.19
C PRO A 261 -3.96 -24.31 12.15
N LYS A 262 -3.80 -25.65 12.14
CA LYS A 262 -2.97 -26.35 11.14
C LYS A 262 -3.58 -26.26 9.74
N GLN A 263 -4.90 -26.41 9.61
CA GLN A 263 -5.59 -26.30 8.32
C GLN A 263 -5.58 -24.85 7.80
N ALA A 264 -5.80 -23.86 8.67
CA ALA A 264 -5.72 -22.45 8.32
C ALA A 264 -4.33 -22.08 7.76
N ALA A 265 -3.25 -22.51 8.45
CA ALA A 265 -1.89 -22.31 7.96
C ALA A 265 -1.64 -23.01 6.61
N ALA A 266 -2.06 -24.26 6.46
CA ALA A 266 -1.90 -25.00 5.21
C ALA A 266 -2.66 -24.35 4.04
N ALA A 267 -3.88 -23.87 4.29
CA ALA A 267 -4.68 -23.17 3.29
C ALA A 267 -4.02 -21.85 2.84
N GLU A 268 -3.47 -21.08 3.78
CA GLU A 268 -2.79 -19.82 3.45
C GLU A 268 -1.49 -20.07 2.67
N HIS A 269 -0.68 -21.06 3.06
CA HIS A 269 0.50 -21.46 2.26
C HIS A 269 0.11 -21.93 0.86
N GLN A 270 -0.98 -22.69 0.71
CA GLN A 270 -1.47 -23.12 -0.59
C GLN A 270 -1.92 -21.92 -1.44
N ARG A 271 -2.65 -20.96 -0.86
CA ARG A 271 -3.08 -19.73 -1.54
C ARG A 271 -1.89 -18.93 -2.06
N ARG A 272 -0.87 -18.71 -1.21
CA ARG A 272 0.34 -17.97 -1.59
C ARG A 272 1.15 -18.65 -2.69
N ARG A 273 1.26 -19.98 -2.67
CA ARG A 273 1.85 -20.72 -3.80
C ARG A 273 1.07 -20.52 -5.09
N ARG A 274 -0.27 -20.54 -5.03
CA ARG A 274 -1.10 -20.27 -6.22
C ARG A 274 -0.86 -18.87 -6.77
N LEU A 275 -0.70 -17.86 -5.92
CA LEU A 275 -0.35 -16.50 -6.36
C LEU A 275 0.97 -16.47 -7.14
N LEU A 276 2.01 -17.14 -6.62
CA LEU A 276 3.29 -17.24 -7.30
C LEU A 276 3.19 -17.99 -8.64
N THR A 277 2.39 -19.06 -8.70
CA THR A 277 2.13 -19.78 -9.96
C THR A 277 1.35 -18.90 -10.95
N MET A 278 0.33 -18.16 -10.49
CA MET A 278 -0.47 -17.25 -11.33
C MET A 278 0.37 -16.12 -11.91
N ALA A 279 1.37 -15.62 -11.16
CA ALA A 279 2.32 -14.62 -11.64
C ALA A 279 3.37 -15.15 -12.63
N GLY A 280 3.25 -16.40 -13.10
CA GLY A 280 4.14 -16.99 -14.10
C GLY A 280 5.46 -17.54 -13.55
N GLU A 281 5.47 -17.99 -12.29
CA GLU A 281 6.66 -18.46 -11.56
C GLU A 281 7.82 -17.43 -11.56
N PRO A 282 7.90 -16.57 -10.53
CA PRO A 282 8.92 -15.52 -10.44
C PRO A 282 10.34 -16.02 -10.68
N ALA A 283 11.12 -15.24 -11.43
CA ALA A 283 12.49 -15.63 -11.82
C ALA A 283 13.52 -15.39 -10.70
N SER A 284 13.15 -14.68 -9.63
CA SER A 284 14.02 -14.37 -8.52
C SER A 284 13.27 -14.30 -7.18
N ARG A 285 14.00 -14.37 -6.08
CA ARG A 285 13.47 -14.15 -4.73
C ARG A 285 12.80 -12.78 -4.60
N LEU A 286 13.45 -11.72 -5.09
CA LEU A 286 12.93 -10.34 -5.06
C LEU A 286 11.56 -10.23 -5.76
N GLU A 287 11.45 -10.78 -6.97
CA GLU A 287 10.19 -10.78 -7.71
C GLU A 287 9.10 -11.57 -6.97
N ALA A 288 9.44 -12.73 -6.39
CA ALA A 288 8.50 -13.52 -5.60
C ALA A 288 8.02 -12.79 -4.34
N GLU A 289 8.90 -12.05 -3.66
CA GLU A 289 8.54 -11.21 -2.52
C GLU A 289 7.58 -10.09 -2.94
N LEU A 290 7.88 -9.39 -4.04
CA LEU A 290 7.04 -8.31 -4.55
C LEU A 290 5.66 -8.80 -5.03
N VAL A 291 5.56 -9.99 -5.63
CA VAL A 291 4.27 -10.62 -5.98
C VAL A 291 3.42 -10.85 -4.72
N LEU A 292 4.03 -11.31 -3.63
CA LEU A 292 3.32 -11.53 -2.36
C LEU A 292 3.02 -10.21 -1.64
N ALA A 293 3.87 -9.18 -1.77
CA ALA A 293 3.60 -7.85 -1.26
C ALA A 293 2.42 -7.20 -2.00
N ALA A 294 2.35 -7.36 -3.32
CA ALA A 294 1.24 -6.88 -4.14
C ALA A 294 -0.11 -7.49 -3.74
N ASP A 295 -0.13 -8.67 -3.14
CA ASP A 295 -1.35 -9.29 -2.61
C ASP A 295 -1.95 -8.55 -1.42
N GLN A 296 -1.13 -7.84 -0.65
CA GLN A 296 -1.58 -7.23 0.59
C GLN A 296 -2.59 -6.09 0.39
N PHE A 297 -2.60 -5.49 -0.81
CA PHE A 297 -3.36 -4.29 -1.14
C PHE A 297 -4.70 -4.58 -1.83
N ILE A 298 -4.86 -5.73 -2.51
CA ILE A 298 -6.12 -6.08 -3.16
C ILE A 298 -7.09 -6.64 -2.12
N ILE A 299 -8.24 -5.99 -1.95
CA ILE A 299 -9.20 -6.32 -0.91
C ILE A 299 -10.63 -6.48 -1.43
N THR A 300 -11.43 -7.18 -0.65
CA THR A 300 -12.89 -7.17 -0.72
C THR A 300 -13.41 -6.25 0.38
N PRO A 301 -13.91 -5.04 0.07
CA PRO A 301 -14.25 -4.06 1.09
C PRO A 301 -15.43 -4.53 1.95
N ALA A 302 -15.24 -4.53 3.27
CA ALA A 302 -16.29 -4.90 4.22
C ALA A 302 -17.45 -3.88 4.20
N GLY A 303 -18.70 -4.36 4.16
CA GLY A 303 -19.88 -3.52 4.37
C GLY A 303 -20.44 -2.76 3.17
N ARG A 304 -19.90 -2.95 1.96
CA ARG A 304 -20.44 -2.36 0.71
C ARG A 304 -21.54 -3.23 0.08
N LEU A 305 -22.59 -3.53 0.84
CA LEU A 305 -23.62 -4.52 0.48
C LEU A 305 -24.34 -4.21 -0.84
N ASN A 306 -24.67 -2.94 -1.09
CA ASN A 306 -25.36 -2.54 -2.32
C ASN A 306 -24.50 -2.74 -3.58
N GLU A 307 -23.20 -2.43 -3.48
CA GLU A 307 -22.23 -2.68 -4.55
C GLU A 307 -22.05 -4.18 -4.76
N ALA A 308 -21.88 -4.94 -3.68
CA ALA A 308 -21.73 -6.39 -3.75
C ALA A 308 -22.95 -7.07 -4.39
N ALA A 309 -24.16 -6.63 -4.04
CA ALA A 309 -25.38 -7.13 -4.64
C ALA A 309 -25.45 -6.82 -6.14
N ARG A 310 -25.09 -5.59 -6.55
CA ARG A 310 -25.10 -5.18 -7.96
C ARG A 310 -24.03 -5.91 -8.78
N ALA A 311 -22.79 -5.97 -8.28
CA ALA A 311 -21.70 -6.67 -8.94
C ALA A 311 -22.08 -8.13 -9.18
N ARG A 312 -22.55 -8.83 -8.13
CA ARG A 312 -23.00 -10.23 -8.26
C ARG A 312 -24.13 -10.42 -9.27
N ALA A 313 -25.07 -9.48 -9.34
CA ALA A 313 -26.15 -9.52 -10.34
C ALA A 313 -25.65 -9.40 -11.79
N ALA A 314 -24.49 -8.77 -12.00
CA ALA A 314 -23.82 -8.67 -13.29
C ALA A 314 -22.78 -9.79 -13.55
N GLY A 315 -22.64 -10.76 -12.64
CA GLY A 315 -21.60 -11.80 -12.72
C GLY A 315 -20.21 -11.32 -12.27
N ASP A 316 -20.15 -10.16 -11.62
CA ASP A 316 -18.93 -9.54 -11.08
C ASP A 316 -18.78 -9.77 -9.56
N ASP A 317 -17.61 -9.43 -9.03
CA ASP A 317 -17.34 -9.32 -7.60
C ASP A 317 -16.81 -7.92 -7.26
N VAL A 318 -16.87 -7.53 -5.99
CA VAL A 318 -16.34 -6.22 -5.56
C VAL A 318 -14.90 -6.40 -5.11
N ARG A 319 -14.00 -5.70 -5.79
CA ARG A 319 -12.59 -5.58 -5.44
C ARG A 319 -12.18 -4.13 -5.44
N THR A 320 -11.27 -3.80 -4.55
CA THR A 320 -10.61 -2.49 -4.54
C THR A 320 -9.18 -2.62 -4.00
N VAL A 321 -8.44 -1.51 -4.01
CA VAL A 321 -7.06 -1.43 -3.56
C VAL A 321 -6.99 -0.53 -2.32
N ILE A 322 -6.42 -1.03 -1.23
CA ILE A 322 -5.94 -0.15 -0.14
C ILE A 322 -4.67 0.53 -0.62
N ALA A 323 -4.63 1.86 -0.65
CA ALA A 323 -3.48 2.59 -1.16
C ALA A 323 -2.23 2.29 -0.31
N GLY A 324 -2.32 2.29 1.02
CA GLY A 324 -1.18 1.95 1.84
C GLY A 324 -1.51 1.71 3.30
N TYR A 325 -0.70 0.87 3.92
CA TYR A 325 -0.81 0.58 5.34
C TYR A 325 0.16 1.46 6.14
N HIS A 326 -0.28 2.04 7.25
CA HIS A 326 -1.50 1.67 7.96
C HIS A 326 -2.74 2.52 7.64
N TRP A 327 -2.57 3.76 7.18
CA TRP A 327 -3.58 4.81 7.33
C TRP A 327 -4.35 5.21 6.05
N PHE A 328 -3.99 4.69 4.88
CA PHE A 328 -4.78 4.99 3.69
C PHE A 328 -5.93 4.00 3.50
N THR A 329 -6.96 4.47 2.81
CA THR A 329 -8.14 3.71 2.41
C THR A 329 -8.04 3.36 0.92
N ASP A 330 -9.18 3.19 0.27
CA ASP A 330 -9.30 3.08 -1.18
C ASP A 330 -9.20 4.46 -1.84
N TRP A 331 -8.17 4.66 -2.67
CA TRP A 331 -7.91 5.89 -3.41
C TRP A 331 -7.92 5.60 -4.91
N GLY A 332 -8.72 6.35 -5.67
CA GLY A 332 -8.89 6.14 -7.10
C GLY A 332 -7.61 6.37 -7.89
N ARG A 333 -6.85 7.43 -7.55
CA ARG A 333 -5.55 7.70 -8.17
C ARG A 333 -4.58 6.54 -7.98
N ASP A 334 -4.32 6.17 -6.73
CA ASP A 334 -3.41 5.08 -6.37
C ASP A 334 -3.85 3.76 -6.99
N THR A 335 -5.16 3.48 -7.02
CA THR A 335 -5.71 2.28 -7.64
C THR A 335 -5.39 2.21 -9.13
N MET A 336 -5.63 3.29 -9.88
CA MET A 336 -5.41 3.29 -11.33
C MET A 336 -3.94 3.23 -11.69
N ILE A 337 -3.06 3.88 -10.92
CA ILE A 337 -1.61 3.80 -11.10
C ILE A 337 -1.12 2.39 -10.76
N SER A 338 -1.60 1.79 -9.67
CA SER A 338 -1.10 0.51 -9.16
C SER A 338 -1.66 -0.70 -9.90
N LEU A 339 -2.74 -0.57 -10.67
CA LEU A 339 -3.50 -1.70 -11.20
C LEU A 339 -2.64 -2.67 -12.02
N GLU A 340 -1.76 -2.15 -12.87
CA GLU A 340 -0.89 -2.97 -13.71
C GLU A 340 0.05 -3.83 -12.86
N GLY A 341 0.80 -3.21 -11.96
CA GLY A 341 1.74 -3.93 -11.08
C GLY A 341 1.05 -4.86 -10.08
N LEU A 342 -0.07 -4.44 -9.49
CA LEU A 342 -0.77 -5.26 -8.50
C LEU A 342 -1.49 -6.45 -9.13
N ALA A 343 -2.18 -6.25 -10.26
CA ALA A 343 -3.10 -7.25 -10.79
C ALA A 343 -2.63 -7.86 -12.11
N LEU A 344 -2.18 -7.06 -13.09
CA LEU A 344 -1.81 -7.58 -14.41
C LEU A 344 -0.47 -8.34 -14.35
N SER A 345 0.55 -7.73 -13.75
CA SER A 345 1.88 -8.33 -13.51
C SER A 345 1.85 -9.59 -12.64
N THR A 346 0.75 -9.85 -11.94
CA THR A 346 0.57 -11.03 -11.08
C THR A 346 -0.44 -12.04 -11.64
N GLY A 347 -0.96 -11.82 -12.85
CA GLY A 347 -1.92 -12.70 -13.51
C GLY A 347 -3.34 -12.66 -12.93
N ARG A 348 -3.65 -11.67 -12.09
CA ARG A 348 -4.96 -11.45 -11.44
C ARG A 348 -5.90 -10.61 -12.31
N TYR A 349 -6.09 -11.07 -13.54
CA TYR A 349 -6.87 -10.34 -14.55
C TYR A 349 -8.34 -10.17 -14.18
N LEU A 350 -8.95 -11.18 -13.55
CA LEU A 350 -10.36 -11.10 -13.14
C LEU A 350 -10.55 -9.98 -12.10
N GLU A 351 -9.68 -9.92 -11.10
CA GLU A 351 -9.69 -8.86 -10.09
C GLU A 351 -9.48 -7.48 -10.71
N ALA A 352 -8.58 -7.36 -11.70
CA ALA A 352 -8.38 -6.10 -12.42
C ALA A 352 -9.67 -5.62 -13.11
N GLY A 353 -10.36 -6.51 -13.82
CA GLY A 353 -11.64 -6.21 -14.46
C GLY A 353 -12.72 -5.79 -13.46
N TYR A 354 -12.81 -6.48 -12.32
CA TYR A 354 -13.74 -6.13 -11.24
C TYR A 354 -13.47 -4.72 -10.67
N ILE A 355 -12.20 -4.37 -10.43
CA ILE A 355 -11.82 -3.04 -9.94
C ILE A 355 -12.26 -1.96 -10.96
N LEU A 356 -11.88 -2.11 -12.23
CA LEU A 356 -12.18 -1.13 -13.27
C LEU A 356 -13.68 -0.92 -13.47
N ARG A 357 -14.46 -2.00 -13.55
CA ARG A 357 -15.92 -1.91 -13.69
C ARG A 357 -16.59 -1.34 -12.44
N THR A 358 -16.06 -1.62 -11.24
CA THR A 358 -16.55 -1.02 -9.99
C THR A 358 -16.35 0.50 -10.01
N PHE A 359 -15.15 1.00 -10.35
CA PHE A 359 -14.88 2.43 -10.45
C PHE A 359 -15.70 3.13 -11.53
N GLY A 360 -15.96 2.47 -12.66
CA GLY A 360 -16.84 2.99 -13.72
C GLY A 360 -18.25 3.35 -13.23
N GLN A 361 -18.76 2.68 -12.19
CA GLN A 361 -20.07 2.98 -11.60
C GLN A 361 -20.09 4.26 -10.76
N TYR A 362 -18.92 4.75 -10.37
CA TYR A 362 -18.75 5.98 -9.59
C TYR A 362 -18.45 7.20 -10.43
N VAL A 363 -18.42 7.09 -11.76
CA VAL A 363 -18.25 8.26 -12.62
C VAL A 363 -19.41 9.23 -12.37
N ARG A 364 -19.08 10.44 -11.91
CA ARG A 364 -20.01 11.53 -11.65
C ARG A 364 -19.39 12.84 -12.06
N ASP A 365 -20.14 13.67 -12.79
CA ASP A 365 -19.67 14.96 -13.30
C ASP A 365 -18.38 14.84 -14.11
N GLY A 366 -18.20 13.72 -14.83
CA GLY A 366 -16.97 13.44 -15.57
C GLY A 366 -15.75 13.12 -14.70
N LEU A 367 -15.92 12.77 -13.42
CA LEU A 367 -14.82 12.44 -12.50
C LEU A 367 -15.04 11.08 -11.83
N ILE A 368 -13.96 10.37 -11.54
CA ILE A 368 -13.98 9.26 -10.57
C ILE A 368 -13.66 9.78 -9.15
N PRO A 369 -14.03 9.05 -8.09
CA PRO A 369 -13.63 9.39 -6.73
C PRO A 369 -12.11 9.38 -6.55
N ASN A 370 -11.58 10.39 -5.86
CA ASN A 370 -10.22 10.41 -5.35
C ASN A 370 -10.03 9.41 -4.21
N MET A 371 -10.97 9.36 -3.26
CA MET A 371 -10.88 8.47 -2.10
C MET A 371 -12.26 8.07 -1.54
N PHE A 372 -12.30 6.91 -0.89
CA PHE A 372 -13.42 6.44 -0.07
C PHE A 372 -12.98 6.43 1.40
N PRO A 373 -13.47 7.35 2.25
CA PRO A 373 -13.10 7.38 3.66
C PRO A 373 -13.61 6.16 4.44
N ASP A 374 -12.83 5.72 5.44
CA ASP A 374 -13.29 4.70 6.38
C ASP A 374 -14.52 5.19 7.15
N GLY A 375 -15.48 4.30 7.38
CA GLY A 375 -16.74 4.63 8.05
C GLY A 375 -17.74 5.42 7.19
N SER A 376 -17.36 5.85 5.99
CA SER A 376 -18.24 6.51 5.01
C SER A 376 -18.69 5.55 3.91
N ARG A 377 -19.81 5.89 3.25
CA ARG A 377 -20.29 5.23 2.02
C ARG A 377 -20.10 6.10 0.77
N GLU A 378 -19.73 7.37 0.94
CA GLU A 378 -19.58 8.32 -0.16
C GLU A 378 -18.11 8.57 -0.49
N GLY A 379 -17.80 8.55 -1.80
CA GLY A 379 -16.49 8.93 -2.32
C GLY A 379 -16.34 10.45 -2.43
N LEU A 380 -15.11 10.94 -2.26
CA LEU A 380 -14.72 12.34 -2.47
C LEU A 380 -14.12 12.51 -3.87
N TYR A 381 -14.46 13.60 -4.58
CA TYR A 381 -14.16 13.78 -6.02
C TYR A 381 -13.18 14.92 -6.32
N HIS A 382 -12.44 15.38 -5.32
CA HIS A 382 -11.41 16.43 -5.44
C HIS A 382 -10.12 15.90 -6.11
N THR A 383 -10.17 15.58 -7.40
CA THR A 383 -9.01 15.10 -8.17
C THR A 383 -9.16 15.48 -9.65
N ALA A 384 -8.09 15.97 -10.26
CA ALA A 384 -8.03 16.32 -11.68
C ALA A 384 -7.28 15.26 -12.52
N ASP A 385 -6.50 14.39 -11.88
CA ASP A 385 -5.63 13.40 -12.53
C ASP A 385 -6.17 11.96 -12.46
N ALA A 386 -6.86 11.57 -11.38
CA ALA A 386 -7.32 10.18 -11.18
C ALA A 386 -8.19 9.67 -12.34
N THR A 387 -9.09 10.51 -12.84
CA THR A 387 -9.96 10.17 -13.96
C THR A 387 -9.19 9.92 -15.25
N LEU A 388 -8.08 10.64 -15.49
CA LEU A 388 -7.27 10.43 -16.69
C LEU A 388 -6.40 9.17 -16.56
N TRP A 389 -5.94 8.84 -15.34
CA TRP A 389 -5.31 7.55 -15.05
C TRP A 389 -6.25 6.37 -15.29
N PHE A 390 -7.57 6.55 -15.16
CA PHE A 390 -8.54 5.49 -15.45
C PHE A 390 -8.50 5.03 -16.91
N PHE A 391 -8.33 5.95 -17.88
CA PHE A 391 -8.15 5.60 -19.29
C PHE A 391 -6.88 4.76 -19.48
N HIS A 392 -5.79 5.17 -18.84
CA HIS A 392 -4.52 4.45 -18.89
C HIS A 392 -4.65 3.03 -18.33
N ALA A 393 -5.29 2.87 -17.16
CA ALA A 393 -5.48 1.58 -16.52
C ALA A 393 -6.35 0.62 -17.36
N VAL A 394 -7.42 1.12 -17.99
CA VAL A 394 -8.25 0.32 -18.91
C VAL A 394 -7.46 -0.11 -20.14
N ASP A 395 -6.65 0.77 -20.76
CA ASP A 395 -5.84 0.38 -21.92
C ASP A 395 -4.88 -0.76 -21.58
N ARG A 396 -4.15 -0.63 -20.47
CA ARG A 396 -3.23 -1.65 -19.97
C ARG A 396 -3.95 -2.98 -19.74
N TYR A 397 -5.11 -2.95 -19.11
CA TYR A 397 -5.94 -4.13 -18.87
C TYR A 397 -6.36 -4.82 -20.18
N VAL A 398 -6.87 -4.05 -21.15
CA VAL A 398 -7.40 -4.60 -22.40
C VAL A 398 -6.27 -5.18 -23.25
N ARG A 399 -5.11 -4.51 -23.32
CA ARG A 399 -3.93 -5.04 -24.01
C ARG A 399 -3.43 -6.35 -23.39
N ALA A 400 -3.50 -6.48 -22.07
CA ALA A 400 -3.07 -7.69 -21.37
C ALA A 400 -4.06 -8.86 -21.49
N THR A 401 -5.36 -8.58 -21.60
CA THR A 401 -6.43 -9.59 -21.46
C THR A 401 -7.23 -9.86 -22.73
N GLY A 402 -7.26 -8.91 -23.67
CA GLY A 402 -8.17 -8.93 -24.82
C GLY A 402 -9.64 -8.71 -24.45
N ASP A 403 -9.96 -8.25 -23.23
CA ASP A 403 -11.35 -8.05 -22.77
C ASP A 403 -11.98 -6.77 -23.37
N VAL A 404 -12.41 -6.89 -24.63
CA VAL A 404 -13.11 -5.82 -25.36
C VAL A 404 -14.46 -5.47 -24.75
N GLU A 405 -15.13 -6.41 -24.08
CA GLU A 405 -16.45 -6.14 -23.47
C GLU A 405 -16.34 -5.12 -22.33
N THR A 406 -15.27 -5.18 -21.53
CA THR A 406 -15.01 -4.13 -20.52
C THR A 406 -14.90 -2.74 -21.16
N VAL A 407 -14.24 -2.61 -22.32
CA VAL A 407 -14.20 -1.33 -23.05
C VAL A 407 -15.60 -0.93 -23.47
N ARG A 408 -16.36 -1.80 -24.11
CA ARG A 408 -17.73 -1.49 -24.59
C ARG A 408 -18.64 -1.00 -23.47
N VAL A 409 -18.54 -1.60 -22.29
CA VAL A 409 -19.32 -1.20 -21.10
C VAL A 409 -18.89 0.18 -20.58
N LEU A 410 -17.59 0.47 -20.56
CA LEU A 410 -17.05 1.71 -20.02
C LEU A 410 -17.00 2.85 -21.03
N TYR A 411 -17.04 2.57 -22.33
CA TYR A 411 -16.84 3.54 -23.39
C TYR A 411 -17.83 4.72 -23.32
N PRO A 412 -19.15 4.53 -23.10
CA PRO A 412 -20.07 5.66 -22.92
C PRO A 412 -19.67 6.58 -21.75
N LYS A 413 -19.08 6.02 -20.68
CA LYS A 413 -18.57 6.79 -19.55
C LYS A 413 -17.32 7.56 -19.91
N PHE A 414 -16.44 7.00 -20.72
CA PHE A 414 -15.27 7.72 -21.21
C PHE A 414 -15.64 8.87 -22.15
N THR A 415 -16.62 8.69 -23.03
CA THR A 415 -17.17 9.78 -23.84
C THR A 415 -17.75 10.89 -22.96
N GLU A 416 -18.59 10.54 -21.98
CA GLU A 416 -19.14 11.48 -21.00
C GLU A 416 -18.03 12.25 -20.27
N ILE A 417 -16.95 11.57 -19.86
CA ILE A 417 -15.81 12.20 -19.20
C ILE A 417 -15.14 13.23 -20.13
N ILE A 418 -14.85 12.89 -21.38
CA ILE A 418 -14.21 13.81 -22.33
C ILE A 418 -15.10 15.04 -22.56
N GLU A 419 -16.40 14.85 -22.80
CA GLU A 419 -17.37 15.94 -22.99
C GLU A 419 -17.38 16.88 -21.77
N ARG A 420 -17.45 16.34 -20.55
CA ARG A 420 -17.41 17.15 -19.32
C ARG A 420 -16.11 17.92 -19.13
N HIS A 421 -14.97 17.37 -19.53
CA HIS A 421 -13.70 18.12 -19.49
C HIS A 421 -13.65 19.21 -20.56
N LEU A 422 -14.25 18.99 -21.74
CA LEU A 422 -14.37 20.02 -22.78
C LEU A 422 -15.28 21.17 -22.37
N GLU A 423 -16.42 20.87 -21.74
CA GLU A 423 -17.38 21.86 -21.21
C GLU A 423 -16.85 22.58 -19.96
N GLY A 424 -16.06 21.86 -19.16
CA GLY A 424 -15.68 22.24 -17.81
C GLY A 424 -16.55 21.53 -16.77
N THR A 425 -15.90 21.07 -15.70
CA THR A 425 -16.52 20.39 -14.56
C THR A 425 -16.11 21.05 -13.24
N ARG A 426 -16.31 20.36 -12.13
CA ARG A 426 -16.02 20.78 -10.76
C ARG A 426 -14.58 21.29 -10.62
N PHE A 427 -14.36 22.16 -9.65
CA PHE A 427 -13.03 22.62 -9.25
C PHE A 427 -12.21 23.33 -10.34
N GLY A 428 -12.91 23.98 -11.27
CA GLY A 428 -12.28 24.70 -12.38
C GLY A 428 -11.57 23.80 -13.38
N ILE A 429 -11.80 22.49 -13.32
CA ILE A 429 -11.26 21.49 -14.25
C ILE A 429 -11.95 21.68 -15.60
N GLY A 430 -11.19 21.93 -16.65
CA GLY A 430 -11.73 22.02 -17.99
C GLY A 430 -10.70 22.38 -19.04
N VAL A 431 -11.04 22.22 -20.31
CA VAL A 431 -10.17 22.58 -21.42
C VAL A 431 -10.24 24.08 -21.70
N ASP A 432 -9.08 24.73 -21.82
CA ASP A 432 -9.01 26.12 -22.28
C ASP A 432 -9.27 26.17 -23.80
N PRO A 433 -10.36 26.81 -24.25
CA PRO A 433 -10.73 26.81 -25.65
C PRO A 433 -9.77 27.62 -26.54
N ARG A 434 -8.75 28.30 -25.98
CA ARG A 434 -7.73 29.05 -26.74
C ARG A 434 -6.55 28.19 -27.18
N ASP A 435 -6.20 27.16 -26.42
CA ASP A 435 -5.04 26.31 -26.72
C ASP A 435 -5.32 24.81 -26.62
N GLY A 436 -6.50 24.40 -26.15
CA GLY A 436 -6.87 22.98 -26.05
C GLY A 436 -6.18 22.24 -24.90
N LEU A 437 -5.52 22.97 -24.00
CA LEU A 437 -4.89 22.41 -22.80
C LEU A 437 -5.86 22.38 -21.63
N LEU A 438 -5.72 21.36 -20.78
CA LEU A 438 -6.52 21.17 -19.60
C LEU A 438 -5.99 22.06 -18.46
N ARG A 439 -6.87 22.92 -17.93
CA ARG A 439 -6.64 23.72 -16.73
C ARG A 439 -7.42 23.15 -15.55
N GLN A 440 -6.92 23.36 -14.35
CA GLN A 440 -7.60 23.01 -13.11
C GLN A 440 -7.26 24.02 -12.01
N GLY A 441 -8.12 24.09 -10.99
CA GLY A 441 -7.83 24.83 -9.77
C GLY A 441 -9.06 25.53 -9.22
N GLU A 442 -9.26 25.35 -7.92
CA GLU A 442 -10.23 26.10 -7.11
C GLU A 442 -9.55 26.49 -5.80
N GLU A 443 -9.92 27.66 -5.27
CA GLU A 443 -9.39 28.13 -3.99
C GLU A 443 -9.65 27.12 -2.87
N GLY A 444 -8.66 26.86 -2.03
CA GLY A 444 -8.74 25.86 -0.97
C GLY A 444 -8.64 24.39 -1.41
N TYR A 445 -8.54 24.07 -2.71
CA TYR A 445 -8.40 22.69 -3.18
C TYR A 445 -7.03 22.38 -3.77
N GLN A 446 -6.61 21.14 -3.56
CA GLN A 446 -5.42 20.52 -4.12
C GLN A 446 -5.84 19.30 -4.95
N LEU A 447 -5.72 19.41 -6.28
CA LEU A 447 -6.38 18.48 -7.21
C LEU A 447 -5.41 17.53 -7.92
N THR A 448 -4.10 17.74 -7.79
CA THR A 448 -3.05 16.89 -8.38
C THR A 448 -2.53 15.89 -7.34
N TRP A 449 -1.76 14.89 -7.74
CA TRP A 449 -1.09 13.97 -6.80
C TRP A 449 -0.16 14.66 -5.79
N MET A 450 0.29 15.89 -6.07
CA MET A 450 1.01 16.72 -5.10
C MET A 450 0.03 17.48 -4.19
N ASP A 451 -0.71 16.76 -3.33
CA ASP A 451 -1.90 17.20 -2.58
C ASP A 451 -1.69 17.47 -1.07
N ALA A 452 -0.49 17.86 -0.66
CA ALA A 452 -0.25 18.31 0.71
C ALA A 452 -0.97 19.65 1.02
N LYS A 453 -1.73 19.65 2.13
CA LYS A 453 -2.47 20.82 2.62
C LYS A 453 -2.46 20.86 4.16
N VAL A 454 -2.15 22.02 4.73
CA VAL A 454 -2.21 22.29 6.18
C VAL A 454 -3.22 23.40 6.44
N ASP A 455 -4.32 23.10 7.12
CA ASP A 455 -5.44 24.03 7.28
C ASP A 455 -5.85 24.62 5.92
N ASP A 456 -5.72 25.92 5.68
CA ASP A 456 -6.03 26.54 4.39
C ASP A 456 -4.82 26.65 3.43
N TRP A 457 -3.62 26.30 3.90
CA TRP A 457 -2.39 26.39 3.11
C TRP A 457 -2.19 25.16 2.22
N VAL A 458 -2.33 25.34 0.90
CA VAL A 458 -1.88 24.37 -0.09
C VAL A 458 -0.37 24.50 -0.26
N VAL A 459 0.38 23.45 0.08
CA VAL A 459 1.86 23.50 0.15
C VAL A 459 2.49 23.57 -1.24
N THR A 460 1.95 22.81 -2.18
CA THR A 460 2.36 22.76 -3.58
C THR A 460 1.19 23.16 -4.47
N PRO A 461 0.86 24.46 -4.57
CA PRO A 461 -0.22 24.91 -5.42
C PRO A 461 0.18 24.69 -6.89
N ARG A 462 -0.58 23.85 -7.60
CA ARG A 462 -0.32 23.52 -9.01
C ARG A 462 -1.46 23.94 -9.93
N ARG A 463 -2.23 24.94 -9.50
CA ARG A 463 -3.38 25.51 -10.23
C ARG A 463 -2.92 26.14 -11.53
N GLY A 464 -3.75 26.04 -12.57
CA GLY A 464 -3.37 26.33 -13.95
C GLY A 464 -3.31 25.04 -14.75
N LYS A 465 -2.34 24.95 -15.66
CA LYS A 465 -2.15 23.80 -16.55
C LYS A 465 -0.94 23.00 -16.09
N ALA A 466 -1.16 21.96 -15.31
CA ALA A 466 -0.11 21.05 -14.85
C ALA A 466 0.38 20.14 -15.99
N VAL A 467 1.69 19.89 -16.03
CA VAL A 467 2.35 19.18 -17.14
C VAL A 467 1.86 17.74 -17.31
N GLU A 468 1.72 16.98 -16.22
CA GLU A 468 1.31 15.58 -16.27
C GLU A 468 -0.19 15.43 -16.56
N ILE A 469 -1.02 16.35 -16.08
CA ILE A 469 -2.45 16.36 -16.41
C ILE A 469 -2.65 16.55 -17.91
N ASN A 470 -1.85 17.43 -18.53
CA ASN A 470 -1.94 17.66 -19.97
C ASN A 470 -1.35 16.51 -20.80
N ALA A 471 -0.31 15.82 -20.30
CA ALA A 471 0.17 14.58 -20.90
C ALA A 471 -0.89 13.48 -20.83
N LEU A 472 -1.53 13.30 -19.68
CA LEU A 472 -2.62 12.35 -19.47
C LEU A 472 -3.86 12.69 -20.29
N TRP A 473 -4.19 13.97 -20.43
CA TRP A 473 -5.30 14.45 -21.26
C TRP A 473 -5.10 14.10 -22.73
N TYR A 474 -3.92 14.42 -23.27
CA TYR A 474 -3.56 14.04 -24.64
C TYR A 474 -3.64 12.51 -24.81
N ASN A 475 -3.10 11.76 -23.85
CA ASN A 475 -3.16 10.30 -23.87
C ASN A 475 -4.62 9.78 -23.87
N ALA A 476 -5.49 10.31 -23.01
CA ALA A 476 -6.90 9.92 -22.94
C ALA A 476 -7.65 10.18 -24.26
N LEU A 477 -7.42 11.34 -24.90
CA LEU A 477 -7.99 11.64 -26.22
C LEU A 477 -7.55 10.61 -27.28
N ARG A 478 -6.25 10.27 -27.32
CA ARG A 478 -5.71 9.29 -28.28
C ARG A 478 -6.21 7.87 -28.00
N LEU A 479 -6.38 7.50 -26.72
CA LEU A 479 -6.91 6.20 -26.34
C LEU A 479 -8.38 6.05 -26.75
N LEU A 480 -9.21 7.06 -26.46
CA LEU A 480 -10.62 7.03 -26.83
C LEU A 480 -10.79 7.00 -28.36
N ASP A 481 -10.01 7.80 -29.08
CA ASP A 481 -9.97 7.82 -30.55
C ASP A 481 -9.56 6.46 -31.12
N ARG A 482 -8.55 5.81 -30.54
CA ARG A 482 -8.15 4.47 -30.98
C ARG A 482 -9.26 3.44 -30.72
N TRP A 483 -9.87 3.44 -29.54
CA TRP A 483 -10.97 2.52 -29.21
C TRP A 483 -12.21 2.75 -30.10
N SER A 484 -12.50 3.99 -30.50
CA SER A 484 -13.60 4.32 -31.39
C SER A 484 -13.44 3.61 -32.74
N HIS A 485 -12.24 3.68 -33.32
CA HIS A 485 -11.90 3.06 -34.59
C HIS A 485 -11.78 1.53 -34.48
N GLU A 486 -11.11 1.04 -33.43
CA GLU A 486 -10.83 -0.39 -33.24
C GLU A 486 -12.10 -1.20 -32.97
N PHE A 487 -13.07 -0.61 -32.24
CA PHE A 487 -14.28 -1.31 -31.81
C PHE A 487 -15.56 -0.82 -32.49
N GLY A 488 -15.47 0.13 -33.43
CA GLY A 488 -16.62 0.69 -34.14
C GLY A 488 -17.59 1.43 -33.23
N LEU A 489 -17.05 2.25 -32.33
CA LEU A 489 -17.81 3.02 -31.33
C LEU A 489 -17.79 4.51 -31.69
N GLU A 490 -18.88 5.22 -31.41
CA GLU A 490 -19.00 6.63 -31.76
C GLU A 490 -18.46 7.54 -30.64
N PRO A 491 -17.44 8.38 -30.89
CA PRO A 491 -16.78 9.18 -29.85
C PRO A 491 -17.55 10.43 -29.40
N GLY A 492 -18.63 10.83 -30.08
CA GLY A 492 -19.44 12.00 -29.74
C GLY A 492 -18.80 13.36 -30.05
N THR A 493 -17.48 13.42 -30.24
CA THR A 493 -16.72 14.64 -30.56
C THR A 493 -15.51 14.36 -31.48
N ASP A 494 -14.93 15.41 -32.04
CA ASP A 494 -13.74 15.33 -32.91
C ASP A 494 -12.45 15.19 -32.07
N LEU A 495 -12.19 13.96 -31.62
CA LEU A 495 -11.05 13.62 -30.77
C LEU A 495 -9.70 13.92 -31.44
N GLU A 496 -9.57 13.67 -32.75
CA GLU A 496 -8.33 13.91 -33.49
C GLU A 496 -7.96 15.40 -33.49
N SER A 497 -8.93 16.28 -33.76
CA SER A 497 -8.70 17.72 -33.76
C SER A 497 -8.33 18.25 -32.37
N HIS A 498 -9.03 17.79 -31.32
CA HIS A 498 -8.68 18.12 -29.94
C HIS A 498 -7.28 17.64 -29.56
N ALA A 499 -6.91 16.40 -29.92
CA ALA A 499 -5.60 15.83 -29.60
C ALA A 499 -4.47 16.57 -30.33
N ARG A 500 -4.65 16.88 -31.63
CA ARG A 500 -3.67 17.64 -32.43
C ARG A 500 -3.43 19.02 -31.85
N ARG A 501 -4.49 19.70 -31.44
CA ARG A 501 -4.41 21.02 -30.82
C ARG A 501 -3.68 20.96 -29.47
N ALA A 502 -4.08 20.04 -28.59
CA ALA A 502 -3.44 19.84 -27.29
C ALA A 502 -1.94 19.55 -27.45
N ARG A 503 -1.54 18.67 -28.37
CA ARG A 503 -0.13 18.35 -28.64
C ARG A 503 0.69 19.53 -29.12
N ALA A 504 0.15 20.32 -30.06
CA ALA A 504 0.83 21.49 -30.59
C ALA A 504 1.05 22.54 -29.49
N SER A 505 -0.02 22.86 -28.74
CA SER A 505 0.04 23.81 -27.62
C SER A 505 0.94 23.32 -26.50
N PHE A 506 0.95 22.02 -26.20
CA PHE A 506 1.81 21.45 -25.17
C PHE A 506 3.29 21.73 -25.47
N ASN A 507 3.72 21.40 -26.70
CA ASN A 507 5.10 21.60 -27.12
C ASN A 507 5.49 23.09 -27.23
N GLN A 508 4.53 23.97 -27.48
CA GLN A 508 4.77 25.41 -27.48
C GLN A 508 4.87 26.01 -26.07
N ARG A 509 3.98 25.60 -25.15
CA ARG A 509 3.79 26.23 -23.85
C ARG A 509 4.69 25.66 -22.76
N PHE A 510 4.89 24.34 -22.71
CA PHE A 510 5.59 23.69 -21.59
C PHE A 510 7.12 23.65 -21.73
N TRP A 511 7.68 23.93 -22.91
CA TRP A 511 9.14 23.86 -23.10
C TRP A 511 9.86 25.05 -22.44
N PHE A 512 10.66 24.78 -21.42
CA PHE A 512 11.54 25.76 -20.79
C PHE A 512 12.95 25.67 -21.41
N ALA A 513 13.18 26.50 -22.43
CA ALA A 513 14.39 26.43 -23.24
C ALA A 513 15.69 26.66 -22.44
N ASP A 514 15.70 27.60 -21.49
CA ASP A 514 16.90 27.92 -20.69
C ASP A 514 17.32 26.77 -19.77
N GLY A 515 16.36 25.95 -19.33
CA GLY A 515 16.61 24.77 -18.51
C GLY A 515 16.83 23.49 -19.32
N GLY A 516 16.34 23.42 -20.55
CA GLY A 516 16.34 22.19 -21.35
C GLY A 516 15.34 21.13 -20.84
N TYR A 517 14.29 21.56 -20.14
CA TYR A 517 13.27 20.70 -19.53
C TYR A 517 11.88 21.35 -19.59
N LEU A 518 10.85 20.75 -18.97
CA LEU A 518 9.48 21.30 -19.00
C LEU A 518 9.13 22.16 -17.78
N TYR A 519 8.39 23.26 -18.00
CA TYR A 519 7.67 23.93 -16.91
C TYR A 519 6.75 22.90 -16.20
N ASP A 520 6.67 22.96 -14.87
CA ASP A 520 5.80 22.05 -14.11
C ASP A 520 4.32 22.45 -14.24
N VAL A 521 4.07 23.76 -14.27
CA VAL A 521 2.75 24.38 -14.44
C VAL A 521 2.87 25.58 -15.37
N VAL A 522 1.95 25.75 -16.30
CA VAL A 522 1.82 26.97 -17.12
C VAL A 522 0.49 27.66 -16.84
N ASP A 523 0.43 28.97 -17.07
CA ASP A 523 -0.73 29.82 -16.72
C ASP A 523 -1.15 29.66 -15.24
N GLY A 524 -0.16 29.50 -14.34
CA GLY A 524 -0.39 29.42 -12.90
C GLY A 524 -0.62 30.79 -12.25
N GLU A 525 -0.91 30.79 -10.95
CA GLU A 525 -1.20 32.02 -10.19
C GLU A 525 -0.04 33.04 -10.25
N GLY A 526 1.20 32.55 -10.31
CA GLY A 526 2.42 33.37 -10.46
C GLY A 526 3.00 33.40 -11.88
N GLY A 527 2.29 32.90 -12.89
CA GLY A 527 2.81 32.68 -14.24
C GLY A 527 3.29 31.24 -14.47
N ASP A 528 4.26 31.06 -15.37
CA ASP A 528 4.81 29.75 -15.73
C ASP A 528 5.87 29.30 -14.69
N ASP A 529 5.66 28.14 -14.07
CA ASP A 529 6.49 27.58 -13.01
C ASP A 529 7.61 26.70 -13.59
N HIS A 530 8.86 27.14 -13.42
CA HIS A 530 10.07 26.47 -13.91
C HIS A 530 10.69 25.52 -12.87
N ALA A 531 10.01 25.24 -11.76
CA ALA A 531 10.45 24.25 -10.79
C ALA A 531 10.73 22.90 -11.47
N CYS A 532 11.96 22.40 -11.34
CA CYS A 532 12.33 21.11 -11.91
C CYS A 532 11.74 19.97 -11.06
N ARG A 533 10.69 19.34 -11.58
CA ARG A 533 9.91 18.28 -10.93
C ARG A 533 9.81 17.04 -11.82
N PRO A 534 9.52 15.85 -11.26
CA PRO A 534 9.47 14.60 -12.02
C PRO A 534 8.24 14.47 -12.92
N ASN A 535 7.23 15.35 -12.76
CA ASN A 535 5.97 15.32 -13.53
C ASN A 535 6.16 15.41 -15.05
N GLN A 536 7.25 16.02 -15.50
CA GLN A 536 7.58 16.07 -16.92
C GLN A 536 7.82 14.70 -17.57
N LEU A 537 8.16 13.66 -16.78
CA LEU A 537 8.35 12.30 -17.29
C LEU A 537 7.08 11.74 -17.93
N PHE A 538 5.90 12.13 -17.46
CA PHE A 538 4.62 11.65 -18.01
C PHE A 538 4.41 12.11 -19.46
N ALA A 539 5.09 13.17 -19.90
CA ALA A 539 5.06 13.61 -21.29
C ALA A 539 5.76 12.64 -22.26
N ILE A 540 6.55 11.69 -21.71
CA ILE A 540 7.32 10.66 -22.42
C ILE A 540 6.80 9.25 -22.10
N ALA A 541 6.49 8.97 -20.82
CA ALA A 541 6.26 7.61 -20.31
C ALA A 541 4.94 6.94 -20.73
N LEU A 542 3.94 7.73 -21.15
CA LEU A 542 2.61 7.23 -21.53
C LEU A 542 2.62 6.57 -22.92
N ASP A 543 1.60 5.73 -23.21
CA ASP A 543 1.50 5.02 -24.50
C ASP A 543 1.39 5.98 -25.71
N HIS A 544 0.85 7.17 -25.50
CA HIS A 544 0.85 8.26 -26.47
C HIS A 544 1.63 9.47 -25.91
N PRO A 545 2.96 9.53 -26.09
CA PRO A 545 3.77 10.65 -25.63
C PRO A 545 3.37 11.95 -26.32
N VAL A 546 3.11 12.99 -25.52
CA VAL A 546 2.74 14.32 -26.04
C VAL A 546 3.97 15.13 -26.45
N LEU A 547 5.12 14.91 -25.80
CA LEU A 547 6.35 15.67 -26.05
C LEU A 547 7.00 15.24 -27.38
N ASP A 548 7.51 16.21 -28.13
CA ASP A 548 8.31 15.93 -29.32
C ASP A 548 9.58 15.14 -28.99
N ARG A 549 9.84 14.09 -29.78
CA ARG A 549 10.92 13.10 -29.57
C ARG A 549 12.30 13.72 -29.41
N GLU A 550 12.57 14.82 -30.11
CA GLU A 550 13.85 15.53 -30.06
C GLU A 550 14.18 16.07 -28.66
N ARG A 551 13.17 16.27 -27.81
CA ARG A 551 13.32 16.79 -26.44
C ARG A 551 13.43 15.70 -25.38
N TRP A 552 13.18 14.43 -25.73
CA TRP A 552 13.14 13.34 -24.74
C TRP A 552 14.49 13.13 -24.02
N PRO A 553 15.65 13.07 -24.72
CA PRO A 553 16.92 12.87 -24.04
C PRO A 553 17.23 13.98 -23.04
N ALA A 554 16.99 15.24 -23.42
CA ALA A 554 17.25 16.40 -22.55
C ALA A 554 16.43 16.35 -21.24
N VAL A 555 15.13 16.06 -21.35
CA VAL A 555 14.24 15.91 -20.19
C VAL A 555 14.69 14.74 -19.31
N LEU A 556 14.98 13.59 -19.90
CA LEU A 556 15.38 12.39 -19.16
C LEU A 556 16.73 12.61 -18.44
N ASP A 557 17.70 13.23 -19.09
CA ASP A 557 19.01 13.54 -18.51
C ASP A 557 18.88 14.49 -17.31
N VAL A 558 18.09 15.57 -17.43
CA VAL A 558 17.86 16.50 -16.32
C VAL A 558 17.22 15.80 -15.11
N VAL A 559 16.20 14.95 -15.36
CA VAL A 559 15.54 14.21 -14.29
C VAL A 559 16.50 13.19 -13.64
N ARG A 560 17.28 12.48 -14.46
CA ARG A 560 18.31 11.54 -13.96
C ARG A 560 19.33 12.24 -13.08
N GLU A 561 19.83 13.40 -13.49
CA GLU A 561 20.89 14.12 -12.79
C GLU A 561 20.40 14.78 -11.49
N ARG A 562 19.18 15.35 -11.50
CA ARG A 562 18.71 16.19 -10.39
C ARG A 562 17.75 15.49 -9.44
N LEU A 563 17.00 14.50 -9.91
CA LEU A 563 15.87 13.94 -9.17
C LEU A 563 16.03 12.46 -8.81
N LEU A 564 16.72 11.67 -9.63
CA LEU A 564 16.87 10.24 -9.39
C LEU A 564 17.67 9.96 -8.10
N THR A 565 17.20 8.96 -7.36
CA THR A 565 17.83 8.41 -6.15
C THR A 565 17.77 6.88 -6.19
N PRO A 566 18.43 6.17 -5.27
CA PRO A 566 18.36 4.70 -5.22
C PRO A 566 16.96 4.13 -4.98
N VAL A 567 16.02 4.92 -4.43
CA VAL A 567 14.69 4.46 -3.99
C VAL A 567 13.55 5.26 -4.63
N GLY A 568 13.77 5.83 -5.82
CA GLY A 568 12.77 6.60 -6.58
C GLY A 568 13.24 8.00 -6.94
N LEU A 569 12.32 8.94 -7.12
CA LEU A 569 12.63 10.31 -7.54
C LEU A 569 12.22 11.36 -6.53
N ARG A 570 13.07 12.38 -6.35
CA ARG A 570 12.75 13.60 -5.61
C ARG A 570 11.58 14.32 -6.28
N SER A 571 10.64 14.77 -5.46
CA SER A 571 9.48 15.58 -5.91
C SER A 571 9.83 17.00 -6.35
N LEU A 572 11.02 17.50 -5.98
CA LEU A 572 11.56 18.81 -6.36
C LEU A 572 13.09 18.76 -6.38
N ALA A 573 13.72 19.42 -7.36
CA ALA A 573 15.17 19.45 -7.50
C ALA A 573 15.87 20.20 -6.34
N PRO A 574 17.04 19.70 -5.89
CA PRO A 574 17.91 20.45 -4.98
C PRO A 574 18.27 21.83 -5.53
N GLY A 575 18.40 22.81 -4.65
CA GLY A 575 18.73 24.19 -5.01
C GLY A 575 17.51 25.11 -5.22
N HIS A 576 16.30 24.55 -5.33
CA HIS A 576 15.08 25.35 -5.28
C HIS A 576 14.83 25.88 -3.84
N PRO A 577 14.36 27.12 -3.63
CA PRO A 577 14.18 27.70 -2.29
C PRO A 577 13.27 26.89 -1.36
N ASP A 578 12.25 26.24 -1.93
CA ASP A 578 11.30 25.41 -1.16
C ASP A 578 11.81 24.00 -0.86
N TYR A 579 12.96 23.59 -1.42
CA TYR A 579 13.50 22.25 -1.24
C TYR A 579 13.72 21.91 0.25
N LYS A 580 13.18 20.76 0.67
CA LYS A 580 13.31 20.18 2.00
C LYS A 580 14.08 18.86 1.90
N PRO A 581 15.22 18.74 2.59
CA PRO A 581 16.04 17.53 2.52
C PRO A 581 15.43 16.34 3.31
N ARG A 582 14.50 16.61 4.24
CA ARG A 582 13.95 15.62 5.17
C ARG A 582 12.45 15.81 5.37
N TYR A 583 11.71 14.70 5.46
CA TYR A 583 10.32 14.65 5.88
C TYR A 583 10.27 14.18 7.34
N TYR A 584 10.23 15.12 8.28
CA TYR A 584 10.29 14.81 9.71
C TYR A 584 9.63 15.90 10.57
N GLY A 585 9.22 15.52 11.79
CA GLY A 585 8.64 16.42 12.78
C GLY A 585 7.12 16.31 12.86
N ASP A 586 6.50 17.41 13.31
CA ASP A 586 5.05 17.52 13.44
C ASP A 586 4.33 17.46 12.09
N LEU A 587 3.00 17.43 12.12
CA LEU A 587 2.18 17.36 10.90
C LEU A 587 2.48 18.51 9.94
N ARG A 588 2.58 19.75 10.43
CA ARG A 588 2.84 20.93 9.60
C ARG A 588 4.21 20.85 8.90
N SER A 589 5.27 20.46 9.60
CA SER A 589 6.62 20.34 9.03
C SER A 589 6.69 19.23 7.99
N ARG A 590 5.99 18.12 8.25
CA ARG A 590 5.89 16.98 7.35
C ARG A 590 5.14 17.36 6.07
N ASP A 591 3.95 17.93 6.18
CA ASP A 591 3.15 18.34 5.02
C ASP A 591 3.88 19.40 4.18
N ALA A 592 4.59 20.34 4.83
CA ALA A 592 5.44 21.31 4.15
C ALA A 592 6.57 20.68 3.30
N ALA A 593 7.03 19.48 3.64
CA ALA A 593 8.09 18.75 2.93
C ALA A 593 7.57 17.71 1.93
N TYR A 594 6.30 17.29 2.03
CA TYR A 594 5.74 16.09 1.40
C TYR A 594 5.95 15.99 -0.12
N HIS A 595 5.87 17.12 -0.81
CA HIS A 595 6.16 17.23 -2.25
C HIS A 595 7.22 18.29 -2.56
N GLN A 596 8.07 18.62 -1.60
CA GLN A 596 9.10 19.66 -1.76
C GLN A 596 10.51 19.07 -1.66
N GLY A 597 10.76 17.90 -2.26
CA GLY A 597 12.07 17.25 -2.28
C GLY A 597 12.02 15.79 -1.85
N THR A 598 11.08 15.46 -0.97
CA THR A 598 10.75 14.07 -0.56
C THR A 598 10.74 13.14 -1.76
N VAL A 599 11.37 11.97 -1.61
CA VAL A 599 11.52 10.97 -2.66
C VAL A 599 10.33 10.04 -2.68
N TRP A 600 9.79 9.79 -3.86
CA TRP A 600 8.63 8.92 -4.08
C TRP A 600 9.04 7.66 -4.85
N GLY A 601 8.73 6.50 -4.29
CA GLY A 601 9.13 5.20 -4.85
C GLY A 601 8.46 4.90 -6.19
N TRP A 602 7.14 5.13 -6.28
CA TRP A 602 6.35 4.81 -7.48
C TRP A 602 6.81 5.54 -8.75
N LEU A 603 7.42 6.73 -8.62
CA LEU A 603 7.92 7.51 -9.76
C LEU A 603 9.03 6.81 -10.54
N ILE A 604 9.66 5.77 -9.97
CA ILE A 604 10.60 4.94 -10.70
C ILE A 604 9.97 4.31 -11.94
N GLY A 605 8.65 4.08 -11.90
CA GLY A 605 7.88 3.53 -13.00
C GLY A 605 7.89 4.38 -14.27
N PRO A 606 7.34 5.61 -14.22
CA PRO A 606 7.42 6.56 -15.32
C PRO A 606 8.86 6.83 -15.78
N PHE A 607 9.84 6.80 -14.86
CA PHE A 607 11.24 6.96 -15.22
C PHE A 607 11.78 5.79 -16.04
N VAL A 608 11.50 4.54 -15.64
CA VAL A 608 11.88 3.34 -16.40
C VAL A 608 11.16 3.28 -17.75
N ASP A 609 9.90 3.70 -17.82
CA ASP A 609 9.16 3.78 -19.08
C ASP A 609 9.79 4.80 -20.04
N ALA A 610 10.13 6.00 -19.54
CA ALA A 610 10.84 7.01 -20.31
C ALA A 610 12.26 6.55 -20.70
N TRP A 611 12.96 5.86 -19.80
CA TRP A 611 14.28 5.28 -20.06
C TRP A 611 14.25 4.32 -21.24
N LEU A 612 13.34 3.34 -21.21
CA LEU A 612 13.21 2.36 -22.30
C LEU A 612 12.64 2.97 -23.59
N ALA A 613 11.95 4.12 -23.51
CA ALA A 613 11.53 4.86 -24.70
C ALA A 613 12.70 5.59 -25.39
N VAL A 614 13.68 6.09 -24.62
CA VAL A 614 14.87 6.80 -25.15
C VAL A 614 16.02 5.83 -25.47
N HIS A 615 16.17 4.79 -24.66
CA HIS A 615 17.22 3.77 -24.72
C HIS A 615 16.60 2.37 -24.82
N PRO A 616 15.93 2.04 -25.95
CA PRO A 616 15.18 0.78 -26.09
C PRO A 616 16.03 -0.48 -25.94
N ASP A 617 17.33 -0.39 -26.21
CA ASP A 617 18.27 -1.50 -26.12
C ASP A 617 18.95 -1.62 -24.75
N ASP A 618 18.74 -0.67 -23.81
CA ASP A 618 19.37 -0.65 -22.49
C ASP A 618 18.46 -1.16 -21.36
N ALA A 619 17.97 -2.39 -21.54
CA ALA A 619 17.18 -3.10 -20.54
C ALA A 619 17.97 -3.37 -19.24
N GLU A 620 19.28 -3.53 -19.34
CA GLU A 620 20.16 -3.73 -18.19
C GLU A 620 20.27 -2.45 -17.35
N GLY A 621 20.39 -1.29 -18.00
CA GLY A 621 20.28 0.03 -17.37
C GLY A 621 18.96 0.20 -16.64
N ALA A 622 17.84 -0.16 -17.29
CA ALA A 622 16.53 -0.13 -16.65
C ALA A 622 16.45 -1.02 -15.39
N ARG A 623 17.10 -2.18 -15.42
CA ARG A 623 17.15 -3.07 -14.24
C ARG A 623 17.97 -2.47 -13.10
N ARG A 624 19.15 -1.92 -13.37
CA ARG A 624 20.04 -1.33 -12.35
C ARG A 624 19.38 -0.19 -11.57
N LEU A 625 18.41 0.50 -12.17
CA LEU A 625 17.61 1.54 -11.50
C LEU A 625 16.77 1.01 -10.33
N LEU A 626 16.55 -0.30 -10.25
CA LEU A 626 15.73 -0.95 -9.22
C LEU A 626 16.57 -1.50 -8.06
N ASP A 627 17.90 -1.47 -8.14
CA ASP A 627 18.80 -2.15 -7.19
C ASP A 627 18.64 -1.63 -5.75
N GLY A 628 18.36 -0.34 -5.57
CA GLY A 628 18.18 0.24 -4.24
C GLY A 628 16.91 -0.24 -3.51
N PHE A 629 15.93 -0.78 -4.23
CA PHE A 629 14.71 -1.29 -3.60
C PHE A 629 14.91 -2.65 -2.93
N ASP A 630 15.83 -3.52 -3.39
CA ASP A 630 16.09 -4.80 -2.70
C ASP A 630 16.69 -4.58 -1.31
N ALA A 631 17.57 -3.58 -1.17
CA ALA A 631 18.09 -3.15 0.12
C ALA A 631 16.95 -2.60 1.02
N HIS A 632 16.05 -1.79 0.46
CA HIS A 632 14.92 -1.24 1.20
C HIS A 632 13.95 -2.31 1.74
N LEU A 633 13.85 -3.49 1.11
CA LEU A 633 12.99 -4.57 1.63
C LEU A 633 13.43 -5.11 3.02
N GLU A 634 14.58 -4.67 3.55
CA GLU A 634 15.05 -4.94 4.93
C GLU A 634 14.82 -3.78 5.91
N GLU A 635 14.19 -2.70 5.44
CA GLU A 635 13.87 -1.48 6.18
C GLU A 635 12.36 -1.22 6.20
N GLY A 636 11.89 -0.37 7.12
CA GLY A 636 10.46 -0.11 7.27
C GLY A 636 9.66 -1.40 7.51
N ALA A 637 8.59 -1.60 6.75
CA ALA A 637 7.88 -2.89 6.74
C ALA A 637 8.65 -3.90 5.87
N ILE A 638 9.29 -4.88 6.50
CA ILE A 638 10.11 -5.89 5.82
C ILE A 638 9.28 -6.56 4.71
N GLY A 639 9.90 -6.76 3.55
CA GLY A 639 9.25 -7.38 2.38
C GLY A 639 8.22 -6.50 1.68
N SER A 640 8.15 -5.20 1.98
CA SER A 640 7.30 -4.22 1.29
C SER A 640 8.06 -2.93 1.01
N ILE A 641 7.47 -2.03 0.22
CA ILE A 641 8.09 -0.75 -0.15
C ILE A 641 7.29 0.38 0.49
N SER A 642 8.02 1.28 1.18
CA SER A 642 7.43 2.44 1.84
C SER A 642 6.99 3.49 0.84
N GLU A 643 6.08 4.36 1.26
CA GLU A 643 5.48 5.38 0.41
C GLU A 643 6.50 6.41 -0.09
N ILE A 644 7.30 6.94 0.84
CA ILE A 644 8.23 8.04 0.60
C ILE A 644 9.50 7.87 1.41
N PHE A 645 10.53 8.62 1.02
CA PHE A 645 11.84 8.63 1.65
C PHE A 645 12.33 10.07 1.84
N ASP A 646 13.18 10.28 2.85
CA ASP A 646 13.94 11.53 2.96
C ASP A 646 14.70 11.81 1.64
N ALA A 647 14.84 13.09 1.28
CA ALA A 647 15.36 13.49 -0.02
C ALA A 647 16.88 13.31 -0.17
N GLU A 648 17.58 13.14 0.95
CA GLU A 648 19.02 12.99 1.04
C GLU A 648 19.39 11.70 1.79
N ALA A 649 20.63 11.25 1.58
CA ALA A 649 21.17 10.08 2.27
C ALA A 649 21.01 10.23 3.81
N PRO A 650 20.62 9.15 4.53
CA PRO A 650 20.55 7.77 4.05
C PRO A 650 19.20 7.39 3.41
N TYR A 651 18.38 8.34 2.95
CA TYR A 651 17.07 8.07 2.33
C TYR A 651 16.13 7.31 3.27
N THR A 652 16.06 7.73 4.54
CA THR A 652 15.24 7.06 5.55
C THR A 652 13.79 6.94 5.07
N ALA A 653 13.23 5.73 5.14
CA ALA A 653 11.83 5.47 4.83
C ALA A 653 10.87 6.27 5.74
N ARG A 654 9.83 6.85 5.13
CA ARG A 654 8.82 7.74 5.73
C ARG A 654 7.43 7.36 5.20
N GLY A 655 6.41 8.11 5.64
CA GLY A 655 5.04 7.90 5.20
C GLY A 655 4.49 6.54 5.62
N CYS A 656 3.57 6.01 4.82
CA CYS A 656 3.09 4.63 4.96
C CYS A 656 4.24 3.64 4.82
N VAL A 657 4.25 2.62 5.68
CA VAL A 657 5.35 1.64 5.72
C VAL A 657 5.27 0.66 4.55
N ALA A 658 4.08 0.47 3.97
CA ALA A 658 3.79 -0.34 2.81
C ALA A 658 2.82 0.41 1.89
N GLN A 659 3.21 0.69 0.64
CA GLN A 659 2.39 1.42 -0.34
C GLN A 659 2.20 0.63 -1.65
N ALA A 660 0.94 0.45 -2.03
CA ALA A 660 0.46 -0.14 -3.28
C ALA A 660 1.22 0.34 -4.51
N TRP A 661 1.27 1.65 -4.81
CA TRP A 661 1.87 2.15 -6.05
C TRP A 661 3.39 1.94 -6.10
N SER A 662 4.06 1.95 -4.96
CA SER A 662 5.52 1.75 -4.91
C SER A 662 5.86 0.29 -5.13
N VAL A 663 5.13 -0.63 -4.48
CA VAL A 663 5.25 -2.07 -4.74
C VAL A 663 4.87 -2.41 -6.19
N ALA A 664 3.76 -1.85 -6.69
CA ALA A 664 3.26 -2.10 -8.03
C ALA A 664 4.24 -1.66 -9.11
N GLU A 665 4.72 -0.41 -9.06
CA GLU A 665 5.59 0.13 -10.09
C GLU A 665 6.97 -0.55 -10.09
N VAL A 666 7.51 -0.90 -8.92
CA VAL A 666 8.78 -1.64 -8.84
C VAL A 666 8.63 -3.07 -9.40
N LEU A 667 7.54 -3.77 -9.06
CA LEU A 667 7.26 -5.11 -9.62
C LEU A 667 7.09 -5.06 -11.15
N ARG A 668 6.26 -4.13 -11.63
CA ARG A 668 6.02 -3.91 -13.06
C ARG A 668 7.32 -3.63 -13.81
N CYS A 669 8.15 -2.71 -13.28
CA CYS A 669 9.43 -2.37 -13.88
C CYS A 669 10.40 -3.53 -13.89
N PHE A 670 10.45 -4.32 -12.81
CA PHE A 670 11.32 -5.49 -12.75
C PHE A 670 10.98 -6.47 -13.86
N GLN A 671 9.69 -6.77 -14.04
CA GLN A 671 9.21 -7.65 -15.11
C GLN A 671 9.40 -7.05 -16.50
N LYS A 672 9.14 -5.75 -16.67
CA LYS A 672 9.31 -5.05 -17.95
C LYS A 672 10.77 -5.03 -18.40
N ALA A 673 11.70 -4.70 -17.51
CA ALA A 673 13.14 -4.73 -17.80
C ALA A 673 13.61 -6.15 -18.16
N ARG A 674 13.07 -7.18 -17.50
CA ARG A 674 13.34 -8.58 -17.86
C ARG A 674 12.87 -8.91 -19.28
N ALA A 675 11.61 -8.59 -19.59
CA ALA A 675 11.02 -8.88 -20.90
C ALA A 675 11.74 -8.14 -22.03
N ALA A 676 12.20 -6.90 -21.78
CA ALA A 676 13.02 -6.15 -22.71
C ALA A 676 14.39 -6.83 -22.93
N ALA A 677 15.03 -7.35 -21.87
CA ALA A 677 16.31 -8.05 -21.98
C ALA A 677 16.23 -9.40 -22.73
N THR A 678 15.10 -10.11 -22.63
CA THR A 678 14.90 -11.39 -23.32
C THR A 678 14.35 -11.25 -24.73
N GLY A 679 14.00 -10.04 -25.18
CA GLY A 679 13.37 -9.79 -26.47
C GLY A 679 11.91 -10.26 -26.57
N ASP A 680 11.31 -10.61 -25.43
CA ASP A 680 9.94 -11.15 -25.31
C ASP A 680 8.87 -10.05 -25.32
N GLN A 681 9.18 -8.87 -25.87
CA GLN A 681 8.14 -7.87 -26.07
C GLN A 681 7.10 -8.46 -27.01
N ALA A 682 5.86 -8.57 -26.52
CA ALA A 682 4.69 -8.75 -27.37
C ALA A 682 4.78 -7.64 -28.43
N LYS A 683 5.17 -8.03 -29.66
CA LYS A 683 5.23 -7.10 -30.78
C LYS A 683 3.86 -6.45 -30.88
N PRO A 684 3.75 -5.11 -30.94
CA PRO A 684 2.48 -4.51 -31.33
C PRO A 684 2.08 -5.13 -32.66
N ASP A 685 0.84 -5.63 -32.72
CA ASP A 685 0.29 -6.40 -33.83
C ASP A 685 0.46 -5.60 -35.13
N GLN A 686 1.54 -5.86 -35.87
CA GLN A 686 1.71 -5.43 -37.25
C GLN A 686 0.82 -6.32 -38.12
N ARG A 687 -0.50 -6.22 -37.94
CA ARG A 687 -1.42 -6.58 -39.01
C ARG A 687 -1.43 -5.42 -39.98
N GLU A 688 -0.48 -5.47 -40.91
CA GLU A 688 -0.56 -4.76 -42.17
C GLU A 688 -1.99 -4.86 -42.72
N VAL A 689 -2.61 -3.70 -42.87
CA VAL A 689 -3.78 -3.48 -43.72
C VAL A 689 -3.40 -3.94 -45.13
N LYS A 690 -3.74 -5.19 -45.47
CA LYS A 690 -3.79 -5.64 -46.86
C LYS A 690 -5.20 -5.43 -47.38
N ARG A 691 -5.35 -4.24 -48.00
CA ARG A 691 -6.33 -3.79 -49.00
C ARG A 691 -7.81 -3.87 -48.69
#